data_AF-W2VPR1-F1
#
_entry.id   AF-W2VPR1-F1
#
_cell.length_a   1.000
_cell.length_b   1.000
_cell.length_c   1.000
_cell.angle_alpha   90.00
_cell.angle_beta   90.00
_cell.angle_gamma   90.00
#
_symmetry.space_group_name_H-M   'P 1'
#
loop_
_entity.id
_entity.type
_entity.pdbx_description
1 polymer ?
#
loop_
_entity_poly.entity_id
_entity_poly.type
_entity_poly.pdbx_seq_one_letter_code
_entity_poly.pdbx_strand_id
1 'polypeptide(L)'
;MRDSGWTEPQLCTPYPYMDEPYEMRPDEWIREDYPGIYEGDHGPTAGALNAATTVLGAFLRLVTPQLLERVARETNSYFYENLDARVESQYVKQQARKKKKPRFSIQTPQEIKEILQRTPDVSGRELCIFIGLLIARTIAPNKKKFAHHWKTTDEGAIPRGCFGQFMKRDRFDHISRNLHFSSNSDRRATTDRAWKLRPVIDVLQETFQHNFIPPAVMAFDEAMLPSMSPFNKMRVFMRDKPHRWGTKLFMLCCSSSAYCIRFEVYCGKKEMSDGTTPPDTKSGPAAVVRNLHHVFGASGPSDFRLVVTDRFYTSVVLAMQLLAMKCYSVGTVMPNRKALTKSIIPPKRGSKPTKKRPENIERGTFQIVELKQVPSIKYACWWDNQCVFVLAAGGSAEVDRTVRRETSTGEQTEVMCPRFVKDYQSFMGGVDVHDQLRLQRYSLQLARRYKKYYKSLFLGLLDLAIVNAFIIYNARRTSEGKSKTSHVVFLKQLHLELCQLRPDDWNQLLRNQGLQPTPTKTNREQPAHVPIQTDEWRKGNGSETRKRRQRACKVCSVLKRADQSRGGETTFYCAVCKLNASSTHVLASRVFLCNKVKHTSNGIATSCFEIWHKHWKYGTMIPQVQRKRKLRARKPARVHDVGESDEGSSEAESNDESAAGSPSQTRQRTDD
;
A
#
# COMPACT_ATOMS: atom_id res chain seq x y z
N MET A 1 23.81 -22.28 -53.15
CA MET A 1 23.23 -22.17 -51.79
C MET A 1 22.74 -20.74 -51.63
N ARG A 2 21.48 -20.51 -51.23
CA ARG A 2 21.02 -19.13 -50.95
C ARG A 2 21.80 -18.65 -49.72
N ASP A 3 22.54 -17.55 -49.85
CA ASP A 3 23.26 -16.92 -48.73
C ASP A 3 22.28 -16.72 -47.58
N SER A 4 22.57 -17.31 -46.42
CA SER A 4 21.69 -17.25 -45.26
C SER A 4 21.66 -15.85 -44.65
N GLY A 5 22.63 -14.99 -44.99
CA GLY A 5 22.85 -13.68 -44.36
C GLY A 5 23.57 -13.75 -43.01
N TRP A 6 23.89 -14.95 -42.53
CA TRP A 6 24.57 -15.22 -41.26
C TRP A 6 25.94 -15.85 -41.52
N THR A 7 26.88 -15.67 -40.59
CA THR A 7 28.19 -16.35 -40.62
C THR A 7 28.04 -17.87 -40.47
N GLU A 8 29.12 -18.60 -40.75
CA GLU A 8 29.17 -20.03 -40.44
C GLU A 8 29.07 -20.25 -38.91
N PRO A 9 28.36 -21.29 -38.44
CA PRO A 9 28.24 -21.59 -37.03
C PRO A 9 29.59 -21.85 -36.35
N GLN A 10 29.88 -21.09 -35.30
CA GLN A 10 31.00 -21.37 -34.41
C GLN A 10 30.51 -22.24 -33.23
N LEU A 11 31.06 -23.45 -33.11
CA LEU A 11 30.78 -24.36 -31.99
C LEU A 11 31.77 -24.11 -30.85
N CYS A 12 31.26 -23.96 -29.63
CA CYS A 12 32.06 -23.86 -28.40
C CYS A 12 31.64 -24.98 -27.44
N THR A 13 32.61 -25.78 -27.00
CA THR A 13 32.43 -26.87 -26.03
C THR A 13 32.92 -26.46 -24.64
N PRO A 14 32.31 -26.96 -23.56
CA PRO A 14 32.68 -26.61 -22.18
C PRO A 14 34.14 -26.80 -21.81
N TYR A 15 34.78 -27.87 -22.28
CA TYR A 15 36.17 -28.19 -21.93
C TYR A 15 37.15 -27.79 -23.04
N PRO A 16 38.37 -27.34 -22.68
CA PRO A 16 38.94 -27.30 -21.31
C PRO A 16 38.53 -26.08 -20.47
N TYR A 17 37.79 -25.10 -21.02
CA TYR A 17 37.47 -23.84 -20.34
C TYR A 17 36.88 -24.01 -18.93
N MET A 18 36.01 -25.01 -18.71
CA MET A 18 35.42 -25.28 -17.40
C MET A 18 36.40 -25.83 -16.35
N ASP A 19 37.56 -26.35 -16.77
CA ASP A 19 38.63 -26.82 -15.87
C ASP A 19 39.53 -25.68 -15.37
N GLU A 20 39.48 -24.53 -16.03
CA GLU A 20 40.25 -23.34 -15.64
C GLU A 20 39.62 -22.65 -14.41
N PRO A 21 40.37 -21.86 -13.63
CA PRO A 21 39.78 -21.00 -12.60
C PRO A 21 38.80 -19.98 -13.23
N TYR A 22 37.71 -19.68 -12.53
CA TYR A 22 36.79 -18.64 -12.99
C TYR A 22 37.40 -17.25 -12.81
N GLU A 23 37.57 -16.52 -13.90
CA GLU A 23 37.95 -15.11 -13.90
C GLU A 23 36.71 -14.22 -13.85
N MET A 24 36.61 -13.39 -12.82
CA MET A 24 35.55 -12.39 -12.73
C MET A 24 35.74 -11.35 -13.85
N ARG A 25 34.63 -10.99 -14.49
CA ARG A 25 34.61 -9.85 -15.43
C ARG A 25 35.09 -8.57 -14.71
N PRO A 26 35.92 -7.74 -15.36
CA PRO A 26 36.35 -6.44 -14.80
C PRO A 26 35.14 -5.57 -14.45
N ASP A 27 35.28 -4.63 -13.51
CA ASP A 27 34.15 -3.76 -13.09
C ASP A 27 33.49 -3.01 -14.26
N GLU A 28 34.25 -2.74 -15.31
CA GLU A 28 33.86 -1.94 -16.47
C GLU A 28 33.42 -2.79 -17.68
N TRP A 29 33.22 -4.10 -17.47
CA TRP A 29 32.85 -5.07 -18.50
C TRP A 29 31.66 -4.64 -19.35
N ILE A 30 30.70 -3.92 -18.75
CA ILE A 30 29.48 -3.53 -19.45
C ILE A 30 29.78 -2.53 -20.57
N ARG A 31 30.85 -1.74 -20.45
CA ARG A 31 31.30 -0.79 -21.48
C ARG A 31 31.96 -1.49 -22.65
N GLU A 32 32.70 -2.56 -22.35
CA GLU A 32 33.36 -3.39 -23.35
C GLU A 32 32.33 -4.22 -24.13
N ASP A 33 31.40 -4.86 -23.41
CA ASP A 33 30.35 -5.70 -24.00
C ASP A 33 29.26 -4.86 -24.68
N TYR A 34 29.01 -3.62 -24.23
CA TYR A 34 28.02 -2.68 -24.75
C TYR A 34 28.60 -1.26 -24.92
N PRO A 35 29.35 -0.99 -25.99
CA PRO A 35 29.97 0.31 -26.22
C PRO A 35 28.99 1.49 -26.23
N GLY A 36 29.31 2.57 -25.51
CA GLY A 36 28.47 3.77 -25.43
C GLY A 36 27.17 3.58 -24.63
N ILE A 37 27.10 2.53 -23.80
CA ILE A 37 25.99 2.34 -22.85
C ILE A 37 25.95 3.49 -21.83
N TYR A 38 24.76 3.85 -21.38
CA TYR A 38 24.52 4.96 -20.47
C TYR A 38 25.24 4.79 -19.12
N GLU A 39 26.06 5.77 -18.76
CA GLU A 39 26.86 5.80 -17.52
C GLU A 39 26.37 6.81 -16.49
N GLY A 40 25.36 7.60 -16.83
CA GLY A 40 24.86 8.64 -15.94
C GLY A 40 24.14 8.10 -14.71
N ASP A 41 23.90 9.02 -13.77
CA ASP A 41 23.11 8.75 -12.57
C ASP A 41 21.72 8.23 -12.92
N HIS A 42 21.27 7.21 -12.21
CA HIS A 42 19.96 6.62 -12.37
C HIS A 42 19.33 6.26 -11.02
N GLY A 43 18.04 5.97 -11.03
CA GLY A 43 17.30 5.70 -9.80
C GLY A 43 16.29 6.79 -9.45
N PRO A 44 15.77 6.80 -8.22
CA PRO A 44 14.79 7.80 -7.81
C PRO A 44 15.34 9.22 -7.91
N THR A 45 14.53 10.15 -8.41
CA THR A 45 14.93 11.56 -8.52
C THR A 45 15.16 12.19 -7.13
N ALA A 46 15.90 13.29 -7.06
CA ALA A 46 16.11 14.03 -5.82
C ALA A 46 14.78 14.39 -5.12
N GLY A 47 13.78 14.80 -5.89
CA GLY A 47 12.43 15.07 -5.37
C GLY A 47 11.74 13.83 -4.80
N ALA A 48 11.90 12.67 -5.46
CA ALA A 48 11.38 11.40 -4.96
C ALA A 48 12.07 10.96 -3.65
N LEU A 49 13.40 11.09 -3.59
CA LEU A 49 14.18 10.80 -2.37
C LEU A 49 13.81 11.73 -1.22
N ASN A 50 13.59 13.02 -1.48
CA ASN A 50 13.16 13.99 -0.46
C ASN A 50 11.76 13.67 0.07
N ALA A 51 10.82 13.34 -0.81
CA ALA A 51 9.48 12.90 -0.39
C ALA A 51 9.54 11.59 0.41
N ALA A 52 10.50 10.72 0.13
CA ALA A 52 10.68 9.44 0.81
C ALA A 52 11.44 9.50 2.15
N THR A 53 11.56 10.69 2.75
CA THR A 53 11.95 10.84 4.17
C THR A 53 10.96 10.14 5.10
N THR A 54 9.69 10.04 4.71
CA THR A 54 8.65 9.24 5.38
C THR A 54 8.07 8.21 4.43
N VAL A 55 7.44 7.17 5.00
CA VAL A 55 6.80 6.12 4.21
C VAL A 55 5.55 6.66 3.50
N LEU A 56 4.76 7.51 4.18
CA LEU A 56 3.61 8.18 3.57
C LEU A 56 4.03 9.11 2.45
N GLY A 57 5.14 9.87 2.61
CA GLY A 57 5.64 10.77 1.59
C GLY A 57 6.06 10.01 0.32
N ALA A 58 6.77 8.88 0.45
CA ALA A 58 7.09 8.02 -0.69
C ALA A 58 5.83 7.54 -1.44
N PHE A 59 4.77 7.19 -0.71
CA PHE A 59 3.50 6.75 -1.30
C PHE A 59 2.72 7.89 -1.96
N LEU A 60 2.54 9.02 -1.28
CA LEU A 60 1.77 10.16 -1.78
C LEU A 60 2.48 10.92 -2.91
N ARG A 61 3.79 10.71 -3.08
CA ARG A 61 4.53 11.20 -4.25
C ARG A 61 4.07 10.53 -5.55
N LEU A 62 3.58 9.29 -5.47
CA LEU A 62 3.06 8.52 -6.60
C LEU A 62 1.53 8.55 -6.66
N VAL A 63 0.87 8.33 -5.53
CA VAL A 63 -0.60 8.45 -5.39
C VAL A 63 -0.93 9.83 -4.85
N THR A 64 -0.95 10.82 -5.74
CA THR A 64 -1.01 12.23 -5.36
C THR A 64 -2.26 12.58 -4.54
N PRO A 65 -2.18 13.55 -3.61
CA PRO A 65 -3.35 14.07 -2.92
C PRO A 65 -4.46 14.53 -3.88
N GLN A 66 -4.09 15.13 -5.02
CA GLN A 66 -5.00 15.58 -6.07
C GLN A 66 -5.75 14.42 -6.72
N LEU A 67 -5.07 13.30 -6.97
CA LEU A 67 -5.71 12.09 -7.47
C LEU A 67 -6.75 11.58 -6.45
N LEU A 68 -6.41 11.54 -5.17
CA LEU A 68 -7.33 11.08 -4.13
C LEU A 68 -8.55 12.01 -3.97
N GLU A 69 -8.38 13.33 -4.05
CA GLU A 69 -9.52 14.27 -4.07
C GLU A 69 -10.39 14.08 -5.32
N ARG A 70 -9.79 13.83 -6.49
CA ARG A 70 -10.53 13.50 -7.69
C ARG A 70 -11.35 12.21 -7.51
N VAL A 71 -10.74 11.15 -7.00
CA VAL A 71 -11.44 9.88 -6.72
C VAL A 71 -12.57 10.08 -5.71
N ALA A 72 -12.38 10.91 -4.70
CA ALA A 72 -13.40 11.22 -3.71
C ALA A 72 -14.60 11.94 -4.36
N ARG A 73 -14.34 12.95 -5.19
CA ARG A 73 -15.37 13.65 -5.96
C ARG A 73 -16.17 12.71 -6.85
N GLU A 74 -15.50 11.89 -7.67
CA GLU A 74 -16.18 10.93 -8.56
C GLU A 74 -16.98 9.88 -7.77
N THR A 75 -16.49 9.50 -6.59
CA THR A 75 -17.20 8.60 -5.66
C THR A 75 -18.48 9.24 -5.11
N ASN A 76 -18.46 10.54 -4.80
CA ASN A 76 -19.64 11.30 -4.36
C ASN A 76 -20.63 11.49 -5.51
N SER A 77 -20.17 11.93 -6.68
CA SER A 77 -21.01 12.05 -7.88
C SER A 77 -21.72 10.73 -8.20
N TYR A 78 -21.01 9.61 -8.17
CA TYR A 78 -21.61 8.29 -8.37
C TYR A 78 -22.66 7.93 -7.31
N PHE A 79 -22.48 8.36 -6.06
CA PHE A 79 -23.48 8.16 -5.01
C PHE A 79 -24.77 8.92 -5.32
N TYR A 80 -24.66 10.21 -5.69
CA TYR A 80 -25.82 11.05 -6.01
C TYR A 80 -26.52 10.65 -7.31
N GLU A 81 -25.79 10.30 -8.37
CA GLU A 81 -26.35 9.76 -9.63
C GLU A 81 -27.24 8.54 -9.40
N ASN A 82 -26.93 7.74 -8.38
CA ASN A 82 -27.64 6.51 -8.07
C ASN A 82 -28.55 6.66 -6.84
N LEU A 83 -28.83 7.88 -6.38
CA LEU A 83 -29.57 8.13 -5.15
C LEU A 83 -31.01 7.60 -5.23
N ASP A 84 -31.75 7.96 -6.27
CA ASP A 84 -33.16 7.56 -6.40
C ASP A 84 -33.31 6.03 -6.53
N ALA A 85 -32.45 5.39 -7.34
CA ALA A 85 -32.40 3.93 -7.45
C ALA A 85 -32.08 3.24 -6.10
N ARG A 86 -31.32 3.89 -5.22
CA ARG A 86 -31.02 3.38 -3.87
C ARG A 86 -32.19 3.56 -2.92
N VAL A 87 -32.87 4.71 -2.99
CA VAL A 87 -34.10 4.98 -2.22
C VAL A 87 -35.12 3.88 -2.53
N GLU A 88 -35.35 3.62 -3.81
CA GLU A 88 -36.27 2.56 -4.25
C GLU A 88 -35.83 1.18 -3.75
N SER A 89 -34.54 0.82 -3.95
CA SER A 89 -34.02 -0.46 -3.46
C SER A 89 -34.12 -0.62 -1.94
N GLN A 90 -33.98 0.46 -1.16
CA GLN A 90 -34.15 0.43 0.28
C GLN A 90 -35.62 0.30 0.67
N TYR A 91 -36.50 1.04 0.02
CA TYR A 91 -37.94 0.98 0.26
C TYR A 91 -38.50 -0.42 0.00
N VAL A 92 -38.16 -1.04 -1.14
CA VAL A 92 -38.53 -2.45 -1.44
C VAL A 92 -38.03 -3.42 -0.37
N LYS A 93 -36.80 -3.24 0.14
CA LYS A 93 -36.27 -4.08 1.24
C LYS A 93 -37.02 -3.86 2.55
N GLN A 94 -37.42 -2.62 2.84
CA GLN A 94 -38.21 -2.30 4.02
C GLN A 94 -39.60 -2.93 3.94
N GLN A 95 -40.26 -2.87 2.78
CA GLN A 95 -41.52 -3.58 2.52
C GLN A 95 -41.39 -5.09 2.72
N ALA A 96 -40.38 -5.71 2.12
CA ALA A 96 -40.10 -7.14 2.32
C ALA A 96 -39.81 -7.50 3.79
N ARG A 97 -39.19 -6.59 4.55
CA ARG A 97 -38.93 -6.76 5.98
C ARG A 97 -40.20 -6.63 6.81
N LYS A 98 -41.11 -5.69 6.50
CA LYS A 98 -42.42 -5.56 7.17
C LYS A 98 -43.27 -6.83 6.98
N LYS A 99 -43.26 -7.41 5.77
CA LYS A 99 -43.92 -8.70 5.50
C LYS A 99 -43.40 -9.81 6.42
N LYS A 100 -42.10 -9.85 6.72
CA LYS A 100 -41.49 -10.84 7.63
C LYS A 100 -41.59 -10.48 9.12
N LYS A 101 -41.75 -9.19 9.44
CA LYS A 101 -41.76 -8.67 10.81
C LYS A 101 -42.85 -7.58 10.91
N PRO A 102 -44.10 -7.93 11.26
CA PRO A 102 -45.23 -7.01 11.23
C PRO A 102 -45.04 -5.74 12.07
N ARG A 103 -44.27 -5.81 13.17
CA ARG A 103 -43.94 -4.67 14.03
C ARG A 103 -42.90 -3.69 13.44
N PHE A 104 -42.37 -3.94 12.24
CA PHE A 104 -41.38 -3.06 11.61
C PHE A 104 -42.07 -1.87 10.92
N SER A 105 -41.73 -0.65 11.34
CA SER A 105 -42.19 0.58 10.66
C SER A 105 -41.38 0.82 9.39
N ILE A 106 -42.08 1.14 8.30
CA ILE A 106 -41.48 1.49 7.00
C ILE A 106 -41.36 3.01 6.95
N GLN A 107 -40.24 3.49 6.46
CA GLN A 107 -40.01 4.89 6.13
C GLN A 107 -40.50 5.19 4.72
N THR A 108 -41.00 6.41 4.49
CA THR A 108 -41.39 6.83 3.15
C THR A 108 -40.16 6.98 2.24
N PRO A 109 -40.29 6.86 0.90
CA PRO A 109 -39.17 7.12 -0.01
C PRO A 109 -38.52 8.49 0.21
N GLN A 110 -39.31 9.51 0.54
CA GLN A 110 -38.82 10.86 0.84
C GLN A 110 -37.97 10.90 2.11
N GLU A 111 -38.44 10.28 3.20
CA GLU A 111 -37.65 10.16 4.44
C GLU A 111 -36.33 9.41 4.21
N ILE A 112 -36.37 8.33 3.43
CA ILE A 112 -35.16 7.57 3.06
C ILE A 112 -34.19 8.47 2.28
N LYS A 113 -34.70 9.26 1.31
CA LYS A 113 -33.90 10.17 0.50
C LYS A 113 -33.22 11.23 1.35
N GLU A 114 -33.96 11.87 2.26
CA GLU A 114 -33.42 12.87 3.19
C GLU A 114 -32.33 12.28 4.10
N ILE A 115 -32.56 11.09 4.65
CA ILE A 115 -31.55 10.39 5.47
C ILE A 115 -30.28 10.10 4.66
N LEU A 116 -30.43 9.65 3.40
CA LEU A 116 -29.29 9.38 2.54
C LEU A 116 -28.53 10.65 2.16
N GLN A 117 -29.23 11.76 1.88
CA GLN A 117 -28.63 13.06 1.57
C GLN A 117 -27.86 13.68 2.74
N ARG A 118 -28.24 13.38 3.98
CA ARG A 118 -27.48 13.77 5.19
C ARG A 118 -26.15 13.03 5.33
N THR A 119 -25.85 12.04 4.49
CA THR A 119 -24.56 11.36 4.52
C THR A 119 -23.45 12.32 4.07
N PRO A 120 -22.41 12.57 4.89
CA PRO A 120 -21.34 13.47 4.49
C PRO A 120 -20.60 12.99 3.25
N ASP A 121 -20.13 13.93 2.43
CA ASP A 121 -19.29 13.62 1.28
C ASP A 121 -18.00 12.92 1.69
N VAL A 122 -17.53 12.00 0.83
CA VAL A 122 -16.22 11.37 0.96
C VAL A 122 -15.14 12.39 0.61
N SER A 123 -14.08 12.45 1.41
CA SER A 123 -12.88 13.26 1.14
C SER A 123 -11.67 12.42 0.72
N GLY A 124 -10.66 13.02 0.09
CA GLY A 124 -9.41 12.34 -0.23
C GLY A 124 -8.66 11.83 1.02
N ARG A 125 -8.75 12.56 2.14
CA ARG A 125 -8.25 12.12 3.45
C ARG A 125 -8.91 10.82 3.92
N GLU A 126 -10.23 10.69 3.77
CA GLU A 126 -10.91 9.45 4.13
C GLU A 126 -10.52 8.29 3.24
N LEU A 127 -10.19 8.54 1.96
CA LEU A 127 -9.62 7.52 1.08
C LEU A 127 -8.23 7.07 1.57
N CYS A 128 -7.40 7.96 2.12
CA CYS A 128 -6.14 7.56 2.77
C CYS A 128 -6.39 6.58 3.91
N ILE A 129 -7.31 6.92 4.84
CA ILE A 129 -7.66 6.04 5.96
C ILE A 129 -8.24 4.71 5.45
N PHE A 130 -9.09 4.75 4.43
CA PHE A 130 -9.65 3.56 3.79
C PHE A 130 -8.56 2.65 3.20
N ILE A 131 -7.57 3.20 2.51
CA ILE A 131 -6.41 2.47 1.98
C ILE A 131 -5.55 1.91 3.12
N GLY A 132 -5.30 2.69 4.18
CA GLY A 132 -4.60 2.23 5.37
C GLY A 132 -5.26 1.02 6.02
N LEU A 133 -6.60 1.02 6.16
CA LEU A 133 -7.35 -0.13 6.66
C LEU A 133 -7.29 -1.34 5.71
N LEU A 134 -7.19 -1.13 4.39
CA LEU A 134 -6.96 -2.22 3.45
C LEU A 134 -5.55 -2.82 3.58
N ILE A 135 -4.52 -1.99 3.79
CA ILE A 135 -3.15 -2.46 4.07
C ILE A 135 -3.12 -3.24 5.40
N ALA A 136 -3.73 -2.71 6.46
CA ALA A 136 -3.84 -3.43 7.74
C ALA A 136 -4.53 -4.79 7.59
N ARG A 137 -5.55 -4.87 6.71
CA ARG A 137 -6.22 -6.12 6.36
C ARG A 137 -5.28 -7.13 5.69
N THR A 138 -4.33 -6.70 4.86
CA THR A 138 -3.40 -7.62 4.18
C THR A 138 -2.37 -8.16 5.16
N ILE A 139 -1.93 -7.35 6.13
CA ILE A 139 -1.01 -7.76 7.21
C ILE A 139 -1.70 -8.71 8.20
N ALA A 140 -2.93 -8.39 8.62
CA ALA A 140 -3.71 -9.16 9.60
C ALA A 140 -5.07 -9.60 9.02
N PRO A 141 -5.12 -10.69 8.24
CA PRO A 141 -6.35 -11.12 7.58
C PRO A 141 -7.31 -11.84 8.55
N ASN A 142 -8.58 -11.40 8.58
CA ASN A 142 -9.69 -12.15 9.17
C ASN A 142 -10.41 -13.01 8.11
N LYS A 143 -10.18 -14.32 8.10
CA LYS A 143 -10.62 -15.21 7.00
C LYS A 143 -12.14 -15.36 6.86
N LYS A 144 -12.95 -15.09 7.90
CA LYS A 144 -14.41 -15.28 7.85
C LYS A 144 -15.14 -14.16 7.10
N LYS A 145 -15.19 -12.95 7.66
CA LYS A 145 -15.88 -11.79 7.07
C LYS A 145 -15.04 -10.54 7.25
N PHE A 146 -15.02 -9.68 6.24
CA PHE A 146 -14.32 -8.40 6.33
C PHE A 146 -14.85 -7.54 7.49
N ALA A 147 -16.17 -7.57 7.74
CA ALA A 147 -16.81 -6.86 8.83
C ALA A 147 -16.32 -7.26 10.24
N HIS A 148 -15.63 -8.39 10.38
CA HIS A 148 -15.09 -8.80 11.68
C HIS A 148 -13.99 -7.89 12.21
N HIS A 149 -13.38 -7.09 11.35
CA HIS A 149 -12.46 -6.02 11.77
C HIS A 149 -13.11 -4.91 12.60
N TRP A 150 -14.45 -4.93 12.74
CA TRP A 150 -15.24 -4.08 13.62
C TRP A 150 -15.94 -4.84 14.76
N LYS A 151 -15.62 -6.13 14.98
CA LYS A 151 -16.14 -6.84 16.17
C LYS A 151 -15.64 -6.15 17.43
N THR A 152 -16.50 -5.95 18.41
CA THR A 152 -16.16 -5.30 19.68
C THR A 152 -15.74 -6.28 20.76
N THR A 153 -15.94 -7.58 20.53
CA THR A 153 -15.68 -8.66 21.49
C THR A 153 -14.53 -9.53 21.01
N ASP A 154 -13.73 -9.97 21.98
CA ASP A 154 -12.72 -11.00 21.80
C ASP A 154 -13.41 -12.39 21.77
N GLU A 155 -12.89 -13.33 20.98
CA GLU A 155 -13.35 -14.73 20.90
C GLU A 155 -12.17 -15.66 21.20
N GLY A 156 -11.93 -15.95 22.48
CA GLY A 156 -10.75 -16.71 22.92
C GLY A 156 -9.46 -16.00 22.51
N ALA A 157 -8.62 -16.66 21.72
CA ALA A 157 -7.38 -16.09 21.18
C ALA A 157 -7.58 -15.17 19.94
N ILE A 158 -8.82 -15.00 19.46
CA ILE A 158 -9.14 -14.07 18.37
C ILE A 158 -9.43 -12.70 18.97
N PRO A 159 -8.57 -11.69 18.74
CA PRO A 159 -8.80 -10.35 19.29
C PRO A 159 -9.99 -9.67 18.60
N ARG A 160 -10.62 -8.75 19.33
CA ARG A 160 -11.61 -7.83 18.81
C ARG A 160 -11.02 -6.98 17.69
N GLY A 161 -11.89 -6.54 16.80
CA GLY A 161 -11.53 -5.65 15.71
C GLY A 161 -11.17 -4.24 16.18
N CYS A 162 -10.15 -3.65 15.56
CA CYS A 162 -9.67 -2.30 15.87
C CYS A 162 -10.06 -1.25 14.81
N PHE A 163 -10.66 -1.62 13.67
CA PHE A 163 -10.91 -0.68 12.57
C PHE A 163 -11.91 0.41 12.97
N GLY A 164 -12.82 0.11 13.90
CA GLY A 164 -13.78 1.08 14.44
C GLY A 164 -13.16 2.28 15.15
N GLN A 165 -11.88 2.20 15.54
CA GLN A 165 -11.14 3.32 16.13
C GLN A 165 -10.76 4.38 15.09
N PHE A 166 -10.64 3.98 13.81
CA PHE A 166 -10.21 4.86 12.71
C PHE A 166 -11.38 5.25 11.80
N MET A 167 -12.27 4.30 11.50
CA MET A 167 -13.41 4.53 10.62
C MET A 167 -14.57 3.62 11.03
N LYS A 168 -15.78 4.16 11.15
CA LYS A 168 -16.99 3.35 11.41
C LYS A 168 -17.22 2.36 10.26
N ARG A 169 -17.70 1.15 10.57
CA ARG A 169 -17.98 0.10 9.57
C ARG A 169 -18.84 0.61 8.42
N ASP A 170 -19.92 1.30 8.76
CA ASP A 170 -20.89 1.75 7.75
C ASP A 170 -20.31 2.87 6.87
N ARG A 171 -19.37 3.68 7.39
CA ARG A 171 -18.62 4.66 6.59
C ARG A 171 -17.64 3.99 5.64
N PHE A 172 -16.89 2.99 6.12
CA PHE A 172 -16.01 2.18 5.25
C PHE A 172 -16.81 1.51 4.13
N ASP A 173 -17.96 0.94 4.47
CA ASP A 173 -18.84 0.30 3.50
C ASP A 173 -19.46 1.32 2.53
N HIS A 174 -19.79 2.53 2.97
CA HIS A 174 -20.25 3.62 2.10
C HIS A 174 -19.19 3.94 1.04
N ILE A 175 -17.95 4.22 1.47
CA ILE A 175 -16.80 4.46 0.56
C ILE A 175 -16.62 3.27 -0.38
N SER A 176 -16.51 2.05 0.17
CA SER A 176 -16.26 0.84 -0.60
C SER A 176 -17.35 0.55 -1.65
N ARG A 177 -18.62 0.79 -1.33
CA ARG A 177 -19.76 0.57 -2.23
C ARG A 177 -19.83 1.63 -3.33
N ASN A 178 -19.46 2.87 -3.02
CA ASN A 178 -19.57 3.99 -3.96
C ASN A 178 -18.29 4.28 -4.75
N LEU A 179 -17.14 3.70 -4.38
CA LEU A 179 -15.85 3.95 -5.02
C LEU A 179 -15.94 3.99 -6.55
N HIS A 180 -15.58 5.14 -7.13
CA HIS A 180 -15.66 5.43 -8.55
C HIS A 180 -14.52 6.38 -8.97
N PHE A 181 -14.18 6.41 -10.25
CA PHE A 181 -12.98 7.11 -10.73
C PHE A 181 -13.19 7.97 -11.98
N SER A 182 -14.31 7.78 -12.68
CA SER A 182 -14.68 8.53 -13.89
C SER A 182 -16.20 8.59 -13.97
N SER A 183 -16.77 9.70 -14.45
CA SER A 183 -18.20 9.84 -14.70
C SER A 183 -18.74 8.79 -15.68
N ASN A 184 -19.94 8.26 -15.42
CA ASN A 184 -20.58 7.32 -16.35
C ASN A 184 -21.07 7.97 -17.65
N SER A 185 -21.15 9.30 -17.70
CA SER A 185 -21.47 10.07 -18.90
C SER A 185 -20.24 10.46 -19.73
N ASP A 186 -19.03 10.07 -19.32
CA ASP A 186 -17.81 10.36 -20.05
C ASP A 186 -17.87 9.77 -21.48
N ARG A 187 -17.63 10.61 -22.50
CA ARG A 187 -17.65 10.19 -23.90
C ARG A 187 -16.65 9.07 -24.19
N ARG A 188 -15.56 8.97 -23.42
CA ARG A 188 -14.58 7.88 -23.53
C ARG A 188 -15.16 6.52 -23.16
N ALA A 189 -16.33 6.47 -22.53
CA ALA A 189 -17.00 5.21 -22.20
C ALA A 189 -17.32 4.33 -23.42
N THR A 190 -17.42 4.95 -24.61
CA THR A 190 -17.67 4.27 -25.88
C THR A 190 -16.40 3.88 -26.62
N THR A 191 -15.29 4.58 -26.41
CA THR A 191 -14.05 4.43 -27.21
C THR A 191 -12.87 3.80 -26.47
N ASP A 192 -12.80 3.92 -25.14
CA ASP A 192 -11.67 3.44 -24.34
C ASP A 192 -12.12 2.42 -23.28
N ARG A 193 -11.76 1.15 -23.41
CA ARG A 193 -12.09 0.07 -22.47
C ARG A 193 -11.57 0.30 -21.07
N ALA A 194 -10.50 1.07 -20.91
CA ALA A 194 -9.94 1.42 -19.62
C ALA A 194 -10.49 2.75 -19.08
N TRP A 195 -11.47 3.39 -19.73
CA TRP A 195 -12.00 4.71 -19.36
C TRP A 195 -12.34 4.85 -17.88
N LYS A 196 -12.86 3.77 -17.27
CA LYS A 196 -13.24 3.72 -15.84
C LYS A 196 -12.07 3.88 -14.88
N LEU A 197 -10.85 3.62 -15.34
CA LEU A 197 -9.61 3.68 -14.55
C LEU A 197 -8.63 4.70 -15.14
N ARG A 198 -8.93 5.28 -16.30
CA ARG A 198 -8.05 6.17 -17.05
C ARG A 198 -7.47 7.29 -16.18
N PRO A 199 -8.28 8.02 -15.36
CA PRO A 199 -7.73 9.05 -14.47
C PRO A 199 -6.69 8.55 -13.47
N VAL A 200 -6.80 7.30 -13.01
CA VAL A 200 -5.82 6.69 -12.09
C VAL A 200 -4.60 6.22 -12.88
N ILE A 201 -4.81 5.59 -14.04
CA ILE A 201 -3.74 5.08 -14.90
C ILE A 201 -2.81 6.23 -15.32
N ASP A 202 -3.39 7.33 -15.80
CA ASP A 202 -2.62 8.46 -16.35
C ASP A 202 -1.72 9.09 -15.27
N VAL A 203 -2.27 9.35 -14.08
CA VAL A 203 -1.49 9.92 -12.96
C VAL A 203 -0.39 8.95 -12.50
N LEU A 204 -0.66 7.65 -12.43
CA LEU A 204 0.38 6.69 -12.03
C LEU A 204 1.47 6.54 -13.09
N GLN A 205 1.12 6.54 -14.38
CA GLN A 205 2.11 6.50 -15.46
C GLN A 205 3.02 7.74 -15.43
N GLU A 206 2.43 8.93 -15.26
CA GLU A 206 3.15 10.19 -15.16
C GLU A 206 4.08 10.20 -13.93
N THR A 207 3.54 9.90 -12.75
CA THR A 207 4.32 9.95 -11.50
C THR A 207 5.39 8.87 -11.45
N PHE A 208 5.19 7.69 -12.04
CA PHE A 208 6.21 6.64 -12.08
C PHE A 208 7.42 7.07 -12.90
N GLN A 209 7.16 7.66 -14.08
CA GLN A 209 8.22 8.14 -14.97
C GLN A 209 8.91 9.38 -14.40
N HIS A 210 8.17 10.34 -13.83
CA HIS A 210 8.74 11.59 -13.31
C HIS A 210 9.59 11.41 -12.05
N ASN A 211 9.36 10.35 -11.27
CA ASN A 211 10.07 10.11 -10.01
C ASN A 211 11.27 9.16 -10.12
N PHE A 212 11.65 8.76 -11.33
CA PHE A 212 12.75 7.82 -11.54
C PHE A 212 13.48 8.08 -12.85
N ILE A 213 14.81 8.22 -12.76
CA ILE A 213 15.71 8.34 -13.91
C ILE A 213 15.99 6.92 -14.43
N PRO A 214 15.63 6.58 -15.68
CA PRO A 214 15.85 5.25 -16.23
C PRO A 214 17.33 4.82 -16.17
N PRO A 215 17.64 3.54 -15.94
CA PRO A 215 19.00 3.01 -15.82
C PRO A 215 19.57 2.52 -17.17
N ALA A 216 20.85 2.16 -17.18
CA ALA A 216 21.52 1.53 -18.32
C ALA A 216 20.82 0.23 -18.78
N VAL A 217 20.31 -0.57 -17.84
CA VAL A 217 19.71 -1.88 -18.12
C VAL A 217 18.28 -1.99 -17.59
N MET A 218 17.35 -2.35 -18.49
CA MET A 218 15.93 -2.47 -18.19
C MET A 218 15.36 -3.79 -18.72
N ALA A 219 14.32 -4.30 -18.03
CA ALA A 219 13.56 -5.46 -18.46
C ALA A 219 12.18 -5.04 -18.95
N PHE A 220 11.74 -5.60 -20.07
CA PHE A 220 10.40 -5.44 -20.61
C PHE A 220 9.67 -6.78 -20.65
N ASP A 221 8.54 -6.85 -19.97
CA ASP A 221 7.71 -8.07 -19.92
C ASP A 221 6.24 -7.76 -19.58
N GLU A 222 5.40 -8.78 -19.57
CA GLU A 222 4.01 -8.71 -19.11
C GLU A 222 3.81 -8.97 -17.61
N ALA A 223 2.90 -8.20 -17.00
CA ALA A 223 2.26 -8.54 -15.73
C ALA A 223 0.74 -8.71 -15.86
N MET A 224 0.10 -9.25 -14.81
CA MET A 224 -1.35 -9.51 -14.79
C MET A 224 -2.03 -8.89 -13.57
N LEU A 225 -3.01 -8.01 -13.78
CA LEU A 225 -3.97 -7.62 -12.75
C LEU A 225 -5.13 -8.64 -12.70
N PRO A 226 -5.22 -9.52 -11.67
CA PRO A 226 -6.20 -10.59 -11.67
C PRO A 226 -7.65 -10.08 -11.68
N SER A 227 -8.46 -10.65 -12.56
CA SER A 227 -9.89 -10.34 -12.67
C SER A 227 -10.62 -11.41 -13.46
N MET A 228 -11.52 -12.13 -12.79
CA MET A 228 -12.38 -13.14 -13.42
C MET A 228 -13.72 -12.56 -13.92
N SER A 229 -14.00 -11.28 -13.64
CA SER A 229 -15.29 -10.67 -13.96
C SER A 229 -15.55 -10.63 -15.48
N PRO A 230 -16.69 -11.15 -15.97
CA PRO A 230 -17.05 -11.07 -17.39
C PRO A 230 -17.29 -9.63 -17.86
N PHE A 231 -17.65 -8.72 -16.94
CA PHE A 231 -17.82 -7.29 -17.23
C PHE A 231 -16.50 -6.54 -17.48
N ASN A 232 -15.35 -7.16 -17.23
CA ASN A 232 -14.05 -6.58 -17.57
C ASN A 232 -13.79 -6.76 -19.06
N LYS A 233 -14.04 -5.72 -19.86
CA LYS A 233 -13.82 -5.74 -21.32
C LYS A 233 -12.34 -5.88 -21.71
N MET A 234 -11.40 -5.64 -20.79
CA MET A 234 -9.96 -5.79 -21.00
C MET A 234 -9.43 -7.18 -20.60
N ARG A 235 -10.32 -8.10 -20.19
CA ARG A 235 -9.92 -9.42 -19.66
C ARG A 235 -9.27 -10.27 -20.74
N VAL A 236 -8.08 -10.79 -20.44
CA VAL A 236 -7.34 -11.76 -21.25
C VAL A 236 -7.02 -13.01 -20.44
N PHE A 237 -6.74 -14.10 -21.16
CA PHE A 237 -6.24 -15.35 -20.60
C PHE A 237 -4.74 -15.50 -20.88
N MET A 238 -3.93 -15.68 -19.85
CA MET A 238 -2.50 -15.98 -19.95
C MET A 238 -2.20 -17.29 -19.22
N ARG A 239 -1.97 -18.36 -19.97
CA ARG A 239 -1.86 -19.75 -19.45
C ARG A 239 -0.77 -19.90 -18.38
N ASP A 240 0.35 -19.23 -18.57
CA ASP A 240 1.58 -19.48 -17.82
C ASP A 240 1.73 -18.58 -16.59
N LYS A 241 0.84 -17.59 -16.40
CA LYS A 241 0.86 -16.72 -15.21
C LYS A 241 0.04 -17.36 -14.06
N PRO A 242 0.43 -17.18 -12.78
CA PRO A 242 -0.27 -17.78 -11.62
C PRO A 242 -1.77 -17.44 -11.58
N HIS A 243 -2.10 -16.20 -11.91
CA HIS A 243 -3.46 -15.75 -12.14
C HIS A 243 -3.75 -15.67 -13.64
N ARG A 244 -4.37 -16.73 -14.17
CA ARG A 244 -4.54 -16.87 -15.63
C ARG A 244 -5.53 -15.90 -16.27
N TRP A 245 -6.48 -15.35 -15.51
CA TRP A 245 -7.50 -14.42 -16.00
C TRP A 245 -7.35 -13.04 -15.37
N GLY A 246 -7.26 -12.01 -16.20
CA GLY A 246 -7.14 -10.65 -15.72
C GLY A 246 -6.89 -9.63 -16.81
N THR A 247 -6.47 -8.42 -16.42
CA THR A 247 -6.03 -7.39 -17.34
C THR A 247 -4.51 -7.44 -17.45
N LYS A 248 -4.00 -7.67 -18.66
CA LYS A 248 -2.57 -7.67 -18.97
C LYS A 248 -2.00 -6.25 -18.94
N LEU A 249 -0.83 -6.11 -18.36
CA LEU A 249 -0.01 -4.91 -18.40
C LEU A 249 1.27 -5.21 -19.18
N PHE A 250 1.69 -4.31 -20.06
CA PHE A 250 3.07 -4.28 -20.54
C PHE A 250 3.88 -3.43 -19.56
N MET A 251 5.03 -3.90 -19.10
CA MET A 251 5.82 -3.21 -18.07
C MET A 251 7.27 -3.06 -18.50
N LEU A 252 7.81 -1.86 -18.33
CA LEU A 252 9.24 -1.58 -18.40
C LEU A 252 9.74 -1.34 -16.98
N CYS A 253 10.62 -2.19 -16.50
CA CYS A 253 11.18 -2.13 -15.15
C CYS A 253 12.69 -1.97 -15.17
N CYS A 254 13.24 -1.30 -14.15
CA CYS A 254 14.67 -1.32 -13.87
C CYS A 254 15.09 -2.75 -13.50
N SER A 255 16.10 -3.31 -14.18
CA SER A 255 16.52 -4.70 -13.96
C SER A 255 17.13 -4.94 -12.58
N SER A 256 17.76 -3.93 -11.97
CA SER A 256 18.42 -4.06 -10.66
C SER A 256 17.50 -3.77 -9.48
N SER A 257 16.64 -2.74 -9.57
CA SER A 257 15.76 -2.32 -8.47
C SER A 257 14.34 -2.87 -8.55
N ALA A 258 13.95 -3.45 -9.68
CA ALA A 258 12.57 -3.82 -10.01
C ALA A 258 11.58 -2.64 -9.99
N TYR A 259 12.06 -1.38 -10.04
CA TYR A 259 11.18 -0.22 -10.14
C TYR A 259 10.42 -0.25 -11.46
N CYS A 260 9.09 -0.13 -11.42
CA CYS A 260 8.27 0.00 -12.62
C CYS A 260 8.37 1.43 -13.14
N ILE A 261 9.18 1.62 -14.19
CA ILE A 261 9.37 2.92 -14.86
C ILE A 261 8.10 3.29 -15.62
N ARG A 262 7.53 2.30 -16.32
CA ARG A 262 6.32 2.47 -17.11
C ARG A 262 5.50 1.19 -17.13
N PHE A 263 4.18 1.34 -17.09
CA PHE A 263 3.25 0.27 -17.45
C PHE A 263 2.26 0.77 -18.51
N GLU A 264 1.73 -0.13 -19.34
CA GLU A 264 0.66 0.14 -20.31
C GLU A 264 -0.45 -0.90 -20.16
N VAL A 265 -1.70 -0.45 -20.01
CA VAL A 265 -2.86 -1.33 -19.89
C VAL A 265 -3.26 -1.87 -21.27
N TYR A 266 -3.21 -3.19 -21.45
CA TYR A 266 -3.66 -3.82 -22.68
C TYR A 266 -5.18 -3.83 -22.78
N CYS A 267 -5.73 -3.08 -23.74
CA CYS A 267 -7.17 -2.94 -23.95
C CYS A 267 -7.76 -3.95 -24.97
N GLY A 268 -6.96 -4.90 -25.47
CA GLY A 268 -7.43 -5.87 -26.47
C GLY A 268 -7.40 -5.34 -27.90
N LYS A 269 -7.64 -6.24 -28.86
CA LYS A 269 -7.43 -5.98 -30.30
C LYS A 269 -8.44 -5.01 -30.96
N LYS A 270 -9.63 -4.82 -30.40
CA LYS A 270 -10.79 -4.19 -31.08
C LYS A 270 -10.92 -2.66 -30.94
N GLU A 271 -10.24 -2.01 -30.00
CA GLU A 271 -10.37 -0.55 -29.79
C GLU A 271 -9.24 0.26 -30.39
N MET A 272 -8.14 -0.39 -30.74
CA MET A 272 -7.02 0.30 -31.35
C MET A 272 -7.16 0.20 -32.86
N SER A 273 -8.25 0.72 -33.42
CA SER A 273 -8.42 0.88 -34.87
C SER A 273 -8.87 2.31 -35.15
N ASP A 274 -8.02 3.28 -34.82
CA ASP A 274 -7.89 4.40 -35.74
C ASP A 274 -7.43 3.77 -37.06
N GLY A 275 -8.24 3.88 -38.12
CA GLY A 275 -8.12 3.10 -39.36
C GLY A 275 -6.81 3.25 -40.16
N THR A 276 -5.78 3.84 -39.56
CA THR A 276 -4.45 4.13 -40.10
C THR A 276 -3.38 3.10 -39.73
N THR A 277 -3.58 2.23 -38.73
CA THR A 277 -2.56 1.22 -38.34
C THR A 277 -3.03 -0.23 -38.50
N PRO A 278 -2.26 -1.09 -39.20
CA PRO A 278 -2.59 -2.50 -39.38
C PRO A 278 -2.78 -3.25 -38.04
N PRO A 279 -3.71 -4.22 -37.94
CA PRO A 279 -4.08 -4.90 -36.69
C PRO A 279 -2.94 -5.61 -35.94
N ASP A 280 -1.85 -5.95 -36.62
CA ASP A 280 -0.75 -6.78 -36.09
C ASP A 280 0.38 -5.97 -35.41
N THR A 281 0.29 -4.63 -35.42
CA THR A 281 1.37 -3.73 -34.96
C THR A 281 1.22 -3.22 -33.52
N LYS A 282 0.36 -3.83 -32.68
CA LYS A 282 -0.04 -3.22 -31.38
C LYS A 282 0.29 -4.06 -30.14
N SER A 283 0.80 -5.27 -30.32
CA SER A 283 1.29 -6.17 -29.28
C SER A 283 2.64 -6.78 -29.68
N GLY A 284 3.28 -7.54 -28.80
CA GLY A 284 4.59 -8.14 -29.10
C GLY A 284 5.64 -7.05 -29.34
N PRO A 285 6.52 -7.18 -30.36
CA PRO A 285 7.62 -6.23 -30.61
C PRO A 285 7.23 -4.75 -30.58
N ALA A 286 6.10 -4.40 -31.17
CA ALA A 286 5.66 -3.01 -31.25
C ALA A 286 5.24 -2.40 -29.92
N ALA A 287 4.87 -3.23 -28.93
CA ALA A 287 4.63 -2.76 -27.57
C ALA A 287 5.94 -2.30 -26.90
N VAL A 288 7.05 -3.00 -27.16
CA VAL A 288 8.38 -2.61 -26.65
C VAL A 288 8.75 -1.22 -27.16
N VAL A 289 8.71 -1.05 -28.48
CA VAL A 289 9.03 0.21 -29.17
C VAL A 289 8.17 1.36 -28.67
N ARG A 290 6.84 1.19 -28.61
CA ARG A 290 5.91 2.23 -28.14
C ARG A 290 6.20 2.65 -26.70
N ASN A 291 6.50 1.70 -25.82
CA ASN A 291 6.77 2.02 -24.42
C ASN A 291 8.13 2.71 -24.25
N LEU A 292 9.15 2.31 -25.02
CA LEU A 292 10.44 3.00 -25.04
C LEU A 292 10.32 4.43 -25.60
N HIS A 293 9.58 4.65 -26.68
CA HIS A 293 9.34 6.00 -27.20
C HIS A 293 8.58 6.90 -26.22
N HIS A 294 7.68 6.34 -25.40
CA HIS A 294 7.04 7.14 -24.36
C HIS A 294 8.03 7.54 -23.25
N VAL A 295 9.00 6.69 -22.93
CA VAL A 295 9.98 6.96 -21.88
C VAL A 295 11.07 7.91 -22.37
N PHE A 296 11.57 7.72 -23.59
CA PHE A 296 12.75 8.41 -24.12
C PHE A 296 12.46 9.38 -25.28
N GLY A 297 11.21 9.49 -25.73
CA GLY A 297 10.84 10.28 -26.90
C GLY A 297 11.03 9.54 -28.24
N ALA A 298 10.62 10.19 -29.33
CA ALA A 298 10.68 9.62 -30.67
C ALA A 298 12.14 9.35 -31.13
N SER A 299 13.09 10.20 -30.71
CA SER A 299 14.51 10.08 -31.06
C SER A 299 15.27 9.02 -30.24
N GLY A 300 14.63 8.40 -29.25
CA GLY A 300 15.29 7.48 -28.31
C GLY A 300 16.17 8.20 -27.28
N PRO A 301 16.87 7.43 -26.40
CA PRO A 301 17.79 7.99 -25.42
C PRO A 301 19.01 8.66 -26.07
N SER A 302 19.69 9.54 -25.32
CA SER A 302 20.96 10.17 -25.73
C SER A 302 22.05 9.13 -25.97
N ASP A 303 22.16 8.18 -25.04
CA ASP A 303 23.19 7.14 -24.96
C ASP A 303 22.56 5.76 -25.10
N PHE A 304 23.36 4.74 -25.41
CA PHE A 304 22.83 3.40 -25.58
C PHE A 304 22.29 2.84 -24.25
N ARG A 305 21.22 2.04 -24.33
CA ARG A 305 20.67 1.31 -23.17
C ARG A 305 20.40 -0.14 -23.54
N LEU A 306 20.50 -1.05 -22.59
CA LEU A 306 20.17 -2.46 -22.79
C LEU A 306 18.72 -2.74 -22.37
N VAL A 307 17.93 -3.30 -23.30
CA VAL A 307 16.55 -3.74 -23.07
C VAL A 307 16.47 -5.26 -23.16
N VAL A 308 16.17 -5.90 -22.03
CA VAL A 308 16.02 -7.35 -21.93
C VAL A 308 14.56 -7.74 -22.11
N THR A 309 14.28 -8.70 -23.00
CA THR A 309 12.92 -9.09 -23.37
C THR A 309 12.72 -10.60 -23.42
N ASP A 310 11.49 -11.08 -23.23
CA ASP A 310 11.15 -12.50 -23.43
C ASP A 310 10.92 -12.85 -24.92
N ARG A 311 10.94 -14.14 -25.24
CA ARG A 311 10.69 -14.73 -26.57
C ARG A 311 9.40 -14.28 -27.26
N PHE A 312 8.41 -13.81 -26.51
CA PHE A 312 7.19 -13.24 -27.09
C PHE A 312 7.50 -11.98 -27.92
N TYR A 313 8.51 -11.20 -27.52
CA TYR A 313 8.93 -9.94 -28.13
C TYR A 313 10.11 -10.10 -29.08
N THR A 314 11.09 -10.93 -28.73
CA THR A 314 12.37 -11.00 -29.43
C THR A 314 12.24 -11.41 -30.90
N SER A 315 12.84 -10.65 -31.80
CA SER A 315 12.97 -10.93 -33.23
C SER A 315 14.09 -10.10 -33.86
N VAL A 316 14.62 -10.53 -35.01
CA VAL A 316 15.67 -9.79 -35.74
C VAL A 316 15.20 -8.39 -36.12
N VAL A 317 13.94 -8.25 -36.56
CA VAL A 317 13.35 -6.95 -36.92
C VAL A 317 13.30 -6.00 -35.72
N LEU A 318 12.88 -6.51 -34.55
CA LEU A 318 12.88 -5.71 -33.32
C LEU A 318 14.30 -5.32 -32.93
N ALA A 319 15.25 -6.25 -33.02
CA ALA A 319 16.65 -6.01 -32.65
C ALA A 319 17.27 -4.89 -33.50
N MET A 320 17.05 -4.90 -34.83
CA MET A 320 17.48 -3.82 -35.72
C MET A 320 16.81 -2.48 -35.39
N GLN A 321 15.50 -2.51 -35.11
CA GLN A 321 14.76 -1.29 -34.77
C GLN A 321 15.25 -0.68 -33.44
N LEU A 322 15.52 -1.51 -32.43
CA LEU A 322 16.05 -1.06 -31.16
C LEU A 322 17.46 -0.48 -31.31
N LEU A 323 18.34 -1.09 -32.12
CA LEU A 323 19.65 -0.51 -32.42
C LEU A 323 19.54 0.89 -33.03
N ALA A 324 18.62 1.09 -33.98
CA ALA A 324 18.36 2.41 -34.57
C ALA A 324 17.82 3.42 -33.53
N MET A 325 17.17 2.94 -32.47
CA MET A 325 16.71 3.73 -31.34
C MET A 325 17.74 3.83 -30.21
N LYS A 326 19.03 3.54 -30.45
CA LYS A 326 20.09 3.52 -29.42
C LYS A 326 19.76 2.58 -28.25
N CYS A 327 19.17 1.43 -28.54
CA CYS A 327 18.87 0.41 -27.56
C CYS A 327 19.50 -0.92 -28.01
N TYR A 328 20.44 -1.43 -27.22
CA TYR A 328 20.82 -2.83 -27.27
C TYR A 328 19.65 -3.70 -26.81
N SER A 329 19.62 -4.95 -27.27
CA SER A 329 18.59 -5.88 -26.84
C SER A 329 19.13 -7.28 -26.67
N VAL A 330 18.64 -7.97 -25.64
CA VAL A 330 18.93 -9.38 -25.44
C VAL A 330 17.65 -10.09 -25.02
N GLY A 331 17.37 -11.24 -25.62
CA GLY A 331 16.22 -12.03 -25.25
C GLY A 331 16.29 -13.45 -25.78
N THR A 332 15.56 -14.35 -25.13
CA THR A 332 15.28 -15.65 -25.75
C THR A 332 14.46 -15.44 -27.02
N VAL A 333 14.59 -16.31 -28.02
CA VAL A 333 13.88 -16.17 -29.30
C VAL A 333 13.26 -17.49 -29.72
N MET A 334 12.12 -17.44 -30.41
CA MET A 334 11.55 -18.64 -31.01
C MET A 334 12.29 -18.95 -32.31
N PRO A 335 12.79 -20.18 -32.53
CA PRO A 335 13.63 -20.52 -33.69
C PRO A 335 12.86 -20.47 -35.03
N ASN A 336 11.53 -20.40 -35.00
CA ASN A 336 10.67 -20.25 -36.17
C ASN A 336 10.39 -18.78 -36.54
N ARG A 337 10.98 -17.79 -35.84
CA ARG A 337 10.89 -16.39 -36.25
C ARG A 337 11.55 -16.18 -37.61
N LYS A 338 11.00 -15.27 -38.41
CA LYS A 338 11.56 -14.89 -39.71
C LYS A 338 12.95 -14.27 -39.55
N ALA A 339 13.77 -14.36 -40.60
CA ALA A 339 15.15 -13.83 -40.69
C ALA A 339 16.20 -14.51 -39.80
N LEU A 340 15.85 -15.54 -39.02
CA LEU A 340 16.82 -16.40 -38.34
C LEU A 340 17.35 -17.48 -39.28
N THR A 341 18.65 -17.76 -39.21
CA THR A 341 19.22 -18.93 -39.88
C THR A 341 18.77 -20.23 -39.23
N LYS A 342 18.71 -21.29 -40.03
CA LYS A 342 18.42 -22.66 -39.58
C LYS A 342 19.68 -23.48 -39.30
N SER A 343 20.87 -22.93 -39.57
CA SER A 343 22.16 -23.65 -39.47
C SER A 343 22.48 -24.13 -38.05
N ILE A 344 21.99 -23.43 -37.02
CA ILE A 344 22.18 -23.81 -35.61
C ILE A 344 20.95 -24.46 -34.98
N ILE A 345 19.90 -24.75 -35.78
CA ILE A 345 18.70 -25.43 -35.27
C ILE A 345 18.97 -26.93 -35.31
N PRO A 346 18.84 -27.65 -34.17
CA PRO A 346 19.05 -29.09 -34.14
C PRO A 346 18.11 -29.81 -35.13
N PRO A 347 18.59 -30.85 -35.86
CA PRO A 347 17.77 -31.58 -36.80
C PRO A 347 16.60 -32.29 -36.10
N LYS A 348 15.47 -32.41 -36.81
CA LYS A 348 14.31 -33.14 -36.28
C LYS A 348 14.64 -34.63 -36.16
N ARG A 349 14.51 -35.21 -34.96
CA ARG A 349 14.48 -36.67 -34.76
C ARG A 349 13.03 -37.16 -34.74
N GLY A 350 12.58 -37.81 -35.81
CA GLY A 350 11.20 -38.34 -35.94
C GLY A 350 10.13 -37.26 -36.15
N SER A 351 8.87 -37.55 -35.78
CA SER A 351 7.70 -36.69 -36.02
C SER A 351 7.58 -35.48 -35.08
N LYS A 352 8.38 -35.41 -34.00
CA LYS A 352 8.41 -34.27 -33.07
C LYS A 352 9.85 -33.78 -32.82
N PRO A 353 10.13 -32.48 -32.90
CA PRO A 353 11.43 -31.94 -32.51
C PRO A 353 11.66 -32.17 -31.00
N THR A 354 12.64 -32.99 -30.63
CA THR A 354 13.05 -33.16 -29.24
C THR A 354 13.91 -31.97 -28.81
N LYS A 355 13.40 -31.16 -27.88
CA LYS A 355 14.15 -30.01 -27.33
C LYS A 355 15.21 -30.40 -26.28
N LYS A 356 15.18 -31.64 -25.80
CA LYS A 356 16.10 -32.13 -24.77
C LYS A 356 17.54 -32.14 -25.29
N ARG A 357 18.48 -31.79 -24.42
CA ARG A 357 19.91 -31.94 -24.71
C ARG A 357 20.24 -33.42 -24.99
N PRO A 358 20.84 -33.75 -26.14
CA PRO A 358 21.36 -35.09 -26.40
C PRO A 358 22.42 -35.50 -25.36
N GLU A 359 22.49 -36.78 -25.02
CA GLU A 359 23.46 -37.29 -24.03
C GLU A 359 24.91 -37.05 -24.46
N ASN A 360 25.18 -37.09 -25.76
CA ASN A 360 26.50 -36.85 -26.35
C ASN A 360 26.87 -35.36 -26.49
N ILE A 361 26.00 -34.44 -26.10
CA ILE A 361 26.30 -33.00 -26.07
C ILE A 361 26.46 -32.58 -24.61
N GLU A 362 27.64 -32.12 -24.26
CA GLU A 362 27.92 -31.61 -22.92
C GLU A 362 27.06 -30.38 -22.61
N ARG A 363 26.66 -30.26 -21.34
CA ARG A 363 25.88 -29.12 -20.87
C ARG A 363 26.75 -27.86 -20.93
N GLY A 364 26.20 -26.77 -21.45
CA GLY A 364 26.91 -25.52 -21.66
C GLY A 364 27.43 -25.35 -23.08
N THR A 365 27.51 -26.42 -23.88
CA THR A 365 27.84 -26.34 -25.32
C THR A 365 26.94 -25.34 -26.02
N PHE A 366 27.51 -24.47 -26.86
CA PHE A 366 26.72 -23.56 -27.68
C PHE A 366 27.27 -23.40 -29.10
N GLN A 367 26.36 -23.02 -30.00
CA GLN A 367 26.70 -22.57 -31.34
C GLN A 367 26.27 -21.12 -31.50
N ILE A 368 27.13 -20.28 -32.08
CA ILE A 368 26.86 -18.86 -32.37
C ILE A 368 27.00 -18.60 -33.86
N VAL A 369 26.15 -17.72 -34.35
CA VAL A 369 26.25 -17.09 -35.68
C VAL A 369 26.00 -15.59 -35.52
N GLU A 370 26.63 -14.80 -36.40
CA GLU A 370 26.49 -13.35 -36.44
C GLU A 370 25.86 -12.94 -37.76
N LEU A 371 25.06 -11.87 -37.75
CA LEU A 371 24.44 -11.35 -38.96
C LEU A 371 25.52 -10.61 -39.78
N LYS A 372 25.81 -11.08 -41.01
CA LYS A 372 26.94 -10.56 -41.82
C LYS A 372 26.90 -9.05 -42.02
N GLN A 373 25.72 -8.48 -42.22
CA GLN A 373 25.53 -7.04 -42.46
C GLN A 373 25.56 -6.21 -41.17
N VAL A 374 25.26 -6.82 -40.03
CA VAL A 374 25.22 -6.16 -38.72
C VAL A 374 25.78 -7.11 -37.66
N PRO A 375 27.11 -7.27 -37.57
CA PRO A 375 27.75 -8.27 -36.68
C PRO A 375 27.41 -8.09 -35.19
N SER A 376 26.95 -6.91 -34.78
CA SER A 376 26.42 -6.70 -33.43
C SER A 376 25.19 -7.55 -33.13
N ILE A 377 24.47 -8.06 -34.15
CA ILE A 377 23.37 -9.00 -34.00
C ILE A 377 23.90 -10.44 -34.01
N LYS A 378 23.74 -11.12 -32.88
CA LYS A 378 24.22 -12.48 -32.63
C LYS A 378 23.07 -13.41 -32.29
N TYR A 379 23.14 -14.65 -32.76
CA TYR A 379 22.14 -15.68 -32.51
C TYR A 379 22.81 -16.96 -32.02
N ALA A 380 22.36 -17.48 -30.87
CA ALA A 380 22.89 -18.71 -30.28
C ALA A 380 21.84 -19.79 -30.07
N CYS A 381 22.25 -21.06 -30.20
CA CYS A 381 21.65 -22.21 -29.51
C CYS A 381 22.60 -22.61 -28.38
N TRP A 382 22.12 -22.53 -27.15
CA TRP A 382 22.83 -22.90 -25.94
C TRP A 382 22.17 -24.12 -25.28
N TRP A 383 22.96 -25.14 -24.96
CA TRP A 383 22.47 -26.41 -24.44
C TRP A 383 22.52 -26.50 -22.92
N ASP A 384 21.38 -26.29 -22.25
CA ASP A 384 21.22 -26.64 -20.83
C ASP A 384 20.50 -28.01 -20.69
N ASN A 385 19.37 -28.09 -19.99
CA ASN A 385 18.50 -29.28 -20.03
C ASN A 385 17.82 -29.42 -21.40
N GLN A 386 17.62 -28.28 -22.07
CA GLN A 386 17.05 -28.16 -23.40
C GLN A 386 17.87 -27.15 -24.20
N CYS A 387 17.83 -27.20 -25.55
CA CYS A 387 18.39 -26.10 -26.34
C CYS A 387 17.53 -24.85 -26.12
N VAL A 388 18.20 -23.78 -25.73
CA VAL A 388 17.67 -22.44 -25.57
C VAL A 388 18.24 -21.58 -26.69
N PHE A 389 17.35 -20.87 -27.38
CA PHE A 389 17.72 -19.96 -28.46
C PHE A 389 17.71 -18.53 -27.94
N VAL A 390 18.81 -17.79 -28.14
CA VAL A 390 18.98 -16.42 -27.65
C VAL A 390 19.43 -15.53 -28.79
N LEU A 391 18.80 -14.37 -28.92
CA LEU A 391 19.17 -13.33 -29.88
C LEU A 391 19.63 -12.10 -29.10
N ALA A 392 20.78 -11.56 -29.48
CA ALA A 392 21.34 -10.35 -28.93
C ALA A 392 21.62 -9.35 -30.05
N ALA A 393 21.41 -8.07 -29.78
CA ALA A 393 21.93 -6.95 -30.52
C ALA A 393 22.77 -6.11 -29.56
N GLY A 394 24.09 -6.15 -29.73
CA GLY A 394 25.08 -5.80 -28.70
C GLY A 394 25.50 -7.02 -27.87
N GLY A 395 26.29 -6.80 -26.82
CA GLY A 395 26.78 -7.85 -25.92
C GLY A 395 27.92 -8.66 -26.52
N SER A 396 28.75 -9.24 -25.66
CA SER A 396 29.90 -10.05 -26.08
C SER A 396 29.54 -11.52 -26.30
N ALA A 397 30.14 -12.12 -27.32
CA ALA A 397 30.07 -13.55 -27.62
C ALA A 397 31.13 -14.37 -26.86
N GLU A 398 32.01 -13.71 -26.11
CA GLU A 398 33.03 -14.39 -25.30
C GLU A 398 32.40 -15.35 -24.30
N VAL A 399 33.19 -16.34 -23.93
CA VAL A 399 32.79 -17.41 -23.02
C VAL A 399 32.74 -16.86 -21.59
N ASP A 400 31.72 -17.27 -20.85
CA ASP A 400 31.54 -17.02 -19.43
C ASP A 400 30.83 -18.23 -18.77
N ARG A 401 30.60 -18.16 -17.47
CA ARG A 401 29.90 -19.14 -16.65
C ARG A 401 28.67 -18.52 -16.01
N THR A 402 27.56 -19.24 -16.05
CA THR A 402 26.37 -18.92 -15.28
C THR A 402 26.11 -19.97 -14.20
N VAL A 403 25.56 -19.52 -13.06
CA VAL A 403 25.23 -20.39 -11.94
C VAL A 403 23.81 -20.95 -12.14
N ARG A 404 23.74 -22.26 -12.28
CA ARG A 404 22.48 -23.00 -12.32
C ARG A 404 22.21 -23.62 -10.95
N ARG A 405 21.02 -23.37 -10.40
CA ARG A 405 20.51 -24.12 -9.25
C ARG A 405 19.63 -25.28 -9.70
N GLU A 406 19.97 -26.50 -9.30
CA GLU A 406 19.15 -27.68 -9.49
C GLU A 406 17.88 -27.57 -8.64
N THR A 407 16.69 -27.63 -9.27
CA THR A 407 15.42 -27.46 -8.55
C THR A 407 15.16 -28.59 -7.54
N SER A 408 15.66 -29.79 -7.80
CA SER A 408 15.42 -30.99 -6.96
C SER A 408 16.32 -31.05 -5.74
N THR A 409 17.62 -30.74 -5.88
CA THR A 409 18.61 -30.87 -4.80
C THR A 409 18.98 -29.53 -4.16
N GLY A 410 18.72 -28.41 -4.85
CA GLY A 410 19.18 -27.08 -4.45
C GLY A 410 20.66 -26.82 -4.72
N GLU A 411 21.37 -27.82 -5.28
CA GLU A 411 22.79 -27.75 -5.62
C GLU A 411 23.05 -26.70 -6.71
N GLN A 412 24.17 -26.01 -6.60
CA GLN A 412 24.58 -25.00 -7.56
C GLN A 412 25.71 -25.56 -8.42
N THR A 413 25.55 -25.43 -9.73
CA THR A 413 26.49 -25.92 -10.74
C THR A 413 26.80 -24.78 -11.70
N GLU A 414 28.07 -24.61 -12.04
CA GLU A 414 28.47 -23.66 -13.08
C GLU A 414 28.26 -24.29 -14.46
N VAL A 415 27.78 -23.48 -15.40
CA VAL A 415 27.55 -23.91 -16.77
C VAL A 415 28.13 -22.86 -17.70
N MET A 416 29.00 -23.29 -18.62
CA MET A 416 29.53 -22.43 -19.69
C MET A 416 28.39 -21.83 -20.51
N CYS A 417 28.46 -20.55 -20.83
CA CYS A 417 27.55 -19.85 -21.73
C CYS A 417 28.26 -18.65 -22.38
N PRO A 418 27.75 -18.07 -23.48
CA PRO A 418 28.28 -16.80 -23.94
C PRO A 418 27.81 -15.66 -23.02
N ARG A 419 28.62 -14.59 -22.88
CA ARG A 419 28.35 -13.46 -21.97
C ARG A 419 26.95 -12.88 -22.12
N PHE A 420 26.45 -12.65 -23.34
CA PHE A 420 25.09 -12.14 -23.53
C PHE A 420 23.98 -13.07 -23.00
N VAL A 421 24.21 -14.38 -22.89
CA VAL A 421 23.27 -15.32 -22.23
C VAL A 421 23.29 -15.15 -20.72
N LYS A 422 24.46 -14.92 -20.12
CA LYS A 422 24.58 -14.57 -18.70
C LYS A 422 23.92 -13.22 -18.40
N ASP A 423 24.07 -12.24 -19.29
CA ASP A 423 23.45 -10.92 -19.14
C ASP A 423 21.92 -11.02 -19.20
N TYR A 424 21.38 -11.81 -20.14
CA TYR A 424 19.94 -12.12 -20.17
C TYR A 424 19.45 -12.66 -18.82
N GLN A 425 20.11 -13.70 -18.30
CA GLN A 425 19.71 -14.34 -17.04
C GLN A 425 19.81 -13.39 -15.84
N SER A 426 20.82 -12.52 -15.84
CA SER A 426 21.06 -11.55 -14.78
C SER A 426 20.00 -10.44 -14.73
N PHE A 427 19.48 -10.04 -15.91
CA PHE A 427 18.68 -8.82 -16.02
C PHE A 427 17.21 -9.00 -16.39
N MET A 428 16.77 -10.18 -16.85
CA MET A 428 15.37 -10.41 -17.26
C MET A 428 14.35 -10.28 -16.12
N GLY A 429 14.78 -10.48 -14.86
CA GLY A 429 13.88 -10.66 -13.72
C GLY A 429 13.17 -9.41 -13.19
N GLY A 430 13.48 -8.20 -13.69
CA GLY A 430 12.99 -6.95 -13.11
C GLY A 430 11.45 -6.87 -12.98
N VAL A 431 10.73 -7.28 -14.04
CA VAL A 431 9.25 -7.29 -14.04
C VAL A 431 8.69 -8.38 -13.14
N ASP A 432 9.28 -9.58 -13.17
CA ASP A 432 8.85 -10.70 -12.34
C ASP A 432 9.05 -10.41 -10.86
N VAL A 433 10.16 -9.80 -10.46
CA VAL A 433 10.42 -9.37 -9.07
C VAL A 433 9.38 -8.32 -8.64
N HIS A 434 9.05 -7.37 -9.51
CA HIS A 434 8.01 -6.37 -9.22
C HIS A 434 6.64 -7.04 -9.00
N ASP A 435 6.22 -7.91 -9.92
CA ASP A 435 4.92 -8.60 -9.82
C ASP A 435 4.90 -9.57 -8.63
N GLN A 436 6.04 -10.16 -8.27
CA GLN A 436 6.20 -11.00 -7.09
C GLN A 436 5.95 -10.16 -5.82
N LEU A 437 6.61 -9.00 -5.65
CA LEU A 437 6.38 -8.12 -4.50
C LEU A 437 4.92 -7.67 -4.40
N ARG A 438 4.28 -7.45 -5.55
CA ARG A 438 2.89 -7.03 -5.67
C ARG A 438 1.88 -8.13 -5.32
N LEU A 439 2.05 -9.33 -5.84
CA LEU A 439 1.11 -10.47 -5.72
C LEU A 439 1.38 -11.39 -4.52
N GLN A 440 2.48 -11.16 -3.80
CA GLN A 440 2.80 -11.86 -2.55
C GLN A 440 1.75 -11.63 -1.44
N ARG A 441 2.11 -12.01 -0.21
CA ARG A 441 1.27 -12.08 0.99
C ARG A 441 0.42 -10.84 1.31
N TYR A 442 0.77 -9.67 0.76
CA TYR A 442 0.22 -8.38 1.16
C TYR A 442 -0.57 -7.62 0.08
N SER A 443 -0.96 -8.26 -1.04
CA SER A 443 -1.75 -7.62 -2.11
C SER A 443 -3.12 -7.11 -1.64
N LEU A 444 -3.40 -5.82 -1.86
CA LEU A 444 -4.70 -5.21 -1.61
C LEU A 444 -5.76 -5.80 -2.56
N GLN A 445 -5.38 -6.01 -3.83
CA GLN A 445 -6.27 -6.58 -4.84
C GLN A 445 -6.79 -7.97 -4.45
N LEU A 446 -5.95 -8.80 -3.83
CA LEU A 446 -6.33 -10.14 -3.37
C LEU A 446 -7.03 -10.12 -2.01
N ALA A 447 -6.83 -9.08 -1.20
CA ALA A 447 -7.39 -8.97 0.15
C ALA A 447 -8.90 -8.67 0.19
N ARG A 448 -9.47 -8.09 -0.87
CA ARG A 448 -10.92 -7.80 -0.97
C ARG A 448 -11.47 -8.01 -2.37
N ARG A 449 -12.49 -8.86 -2.49
CA ARG A 449 -13.20 -9.10 -3.75
C ARG A 449 -14.33 -8.09 -3.94
N TYR A 450 -14.45 -7.57 -5.15
CA TYR A 450 -15.55 -6.71 -5.59
C TYR A 450 -16.33 -7.34 -6.73
N LYS A 451 -17.65 -7.13 -6.76
CA LYS A 451 -18.48 -7.49 -7.93
C LYS A 451 -18.14 -6.63 -9.14
N LYS A 452 -17.86 -5.34 -8.93
CA LYS A 452 -17.47 -4.40 -9.99
C LYS A 452 -15.98 -4.53 -10.25
N TYR A 453 -15.61 -4.96 -11.46
CA TYR A 453 -14.23 -5.28 -11.83
C TYR A 453 -13.24 -4.13 -11.61
N TYR A 454 -13.63 -2.89 -11.95
CA TYR A 454 -12.74 -1.74 -11.92
C TYR A 454 -12.23 -1.42 -10.50
N LYS A 455 -13.02 -1.74 -9.46
CA LYS A 455 -12.58 -1.57 -8.05
C LYS A 455 -11.44 -2.51 -7.71
N SER A 456 -11.49 -3.75 -8.20
CA SER A 456 -10.43 -4.72 -8.00
C SER A 456 -9.17 -4.32 -8.76
N LEU A 457 -9.31 -3.86 -10.00
CA LEU A 457 -8.18 -3.40 -10.81
C LEU A 457 -7.53 -2.14 -10.20
N PHE A 458 -8.31 -1.21 -9.66
CA PHE A 458 -7.79 -0.06 -8.90
C PHE A 458 -6.91 -0.50 -7.73
N LEU A 459 -7.32 -1.51 -6.96
CA LEU A 459 -6.46 -2.03 -5.89
C LEU A 459 -5.16 -2.65 -6.43
N GLY A 460 -5.19 -3.25 -7.62
CA GLY A 460 -3.98 -3.73 -8.28
C GLY A 460 -3.04 -2.62 -8.76
N LEU A 461 -3.61 -1.50 -9.22
CA LEU A 461 -2.84 -0.28 -9.55
C LEU A 461 -2.23 0.36 -8.29
N LEU A 462 -2.96 0.37 -7.18
CA LEU A 462 -2.41 0.78 -5.88
C LEU A 462 -1.28 -0.14 -5.43
N ASP A 463 -1.40 -1.46 -5.63
CA ASP A 463 -0.32 -2.39 -5.31
C ASP A 463 0.97 -2.05 -6.09
N LEU A 464 0.88 -1.67 -7.38
CA LEU A 464 2.05 -1.19 -8.16
C LEU A 464 2.68 0.06 -7.53
N ALA A 465 1.85 1.04 -7.15
CA ALA A 465 2.32 2.29 -6.55
C ALA A 465 2.99 2.06 -5.19
N ILE A 466 2.45 1.13 -4.39
CA ILE A 466 3.03 0.73 -3.10
C ILE A 466 4.41 0.08 -3.30
N VAL A 467 4.58 -0.79 -4.30
CA VAL A 467 5.88 -1.42 -4.60
C VAL A 467 6.90 -0.37 -5.06
N ASN A 468 6.52 0.53 -5.96
CA ASN A 468 7.40 1.63 -6.37
C ASN A 468 7.78 2.55 -5.19
N ALA A 469 6.82 2.91 -4.33
CA ALA A 469 7.08 3.69 -3.13
C ALA A 469 8.03 2.97 -2.15
N PHE A 470 7.88 1.65 -1.99
CA PHE A 470 8.78 0.83 -1.19
C PHE A 470 10.22 0.84 -1.73
N ILE A 471 10.38 0.76 -3.06
CA ILE A 471 11.70 0.83 -3.72
C ILE A 471 12.34 2.20 -3.52
N ILE A 472 11.60 3.29 -3.74
CA ILE A 472 12.09 4.66 -3.51
C ILE A 472 12.50 4.85 -2.04
N TYR A 473 11.67 4.39 -1.10
CA TYR A 473 11.97 4.51 0.34
C TYR A 473 13.25 3.76 0.74
N ASN A 474 13.46 2.56 0.20
CA ASN A 474 14.69 1.81 0.44
C ASN A 474 15.91 2.43 -0.24
N ALA A 475 15.76 3.06 -1.40
CA ALA A 475 16.83 3.83 -2.02
C ALA A 475 17.22 5.03 -1.14
N ARG A 476 16.25 5.78 -0.60
CA ARG A 476 16.50 6.88 0.35
C ARG A 476 17.19 6.39 1.62
N ARG A 477 16.77 5.26 2.18
CA ARG A 477 17.47 4.67 3.34
C ARG A 477 18.92 4.35 3.03
N THR A 478 19.16 3.75 1.86
CA THR A 478 20.51 3.39 1.40
C THR A 478 21.38 4.63 1.23
N SER A 479 20.85 5.72 0.67
CA SER A 479 21.60 6.98 0.53
C SER A 479 21.88 7.68 1.86
N GLU A 480 21.14 7.34 2.93
CA GLU A 480 21.43 7.75 4.31
C GLU A 480 22.32 6.74 5.08
N GLY A 481 22.89 5.74 4.40
CA GLY A 481 23.70 4.69 5.04
C GLY A 481 22.91 3.72 5.91
N LYS A 482 21.57 3.71 5.83
CA LYS A 482 20.69 2.82 6.60
C LYS A 482 20.41 1.54 5.85
N SER A 483 20.25 0.44 6.59
CA SER A 483 19.84 -0.84 6.03
C SER A 483 18.44 -0.76 5.38
N LYS A 484 18.26 -1.52 4.29
CA LYS A 484 16.96 -1.68 3.60
C LYS A 484 15.93 -2.25 4.58
N THR A 485 14.72 -1.71 4.55
CA THR A 485 13.59 -2.25 5.30
C THR A 485 12.90 -3.37 4.53
N SER A 486 12.30 -4.31 5.25
CA SER A 486 11.44 -5.33 4.64
C SER A 486 10.09 -4.75 4.22
N HIS A 487 9.44 -5.39 3.24
CA HIS A 487 8.15 -4.94 2.71
C HIS A 487 7.05 -4.88 3.79
N VAL A 488 6.98 -5.86 4.70
CA VAL A 488 5.99 -5.85 5.79
C VAL A 488 6.21 -4.72 6.79
N VAL A 489 7.46 -4.35 7.09
CA VAL A 489 7.77 -3.22 7.99
C VAL A 489 7.37 -1.90 7.33
N PHE A 490 7.65 -1.75 6.03
CA PHE A 490 7.18 -0.60 5.24
C PHE A 490 5.65 -0.49 5.28
N LEU A 491 4.91 -1.57 5.00
CA LEU A 491 3.44 -1.55 5.03
C LEU A 491 2.86 -1.29 6.43
N LYS A 492 3.52 -1.81 7.48
CA LYS A 492 3.17 -1.51 8.87
C LYS A 492 3.30 0.00 9.14
N GLN A 493 4.35 0.64 8.67
CA GLN A 493 4.47 2.08 8.84
C GLN A 493 3.46 2.84 7.97
N LEU A 494 3.30 2.46 6.69
CA LEU A 494 2.39 3.11 5.75
C LEU A 494 0.95 3.15 6.26
N HIS A 495 0.41 2.02 6.75
CA HIS A 495 -0.96 2.01 7.23
C HIS A 495 -1.17 2.88 8.48
N LEU A 496 -0.17 2.94 9.37
CA LEU A 496 -0.25 3.80 10.56
C LEU A 496 -0.31 5.26 10.15
N GLU A 497 0.60 5.70 9.27
CA GLU A 497 0.64 7.09 8.80
C GLU A 497 -0.64 7.48 8.04
N LEU A 498 -1.16 6.59 7.18
CA LEU A 498 -2.43 6.79 6.47
C LEU A 498 -3.64 6.89 7.42
N CYS A 499 -3.70 6.02 8.44
CA CYS A 499 -4.82 6.01 9.39
C CYS A 499 -4.78 7.15 10.41
N GLN A 500 -3.58 7.71 10.69
CA GLN A 500 -3.37 8.78 11.66
C GLN A 500 -3.32 10.18 11.04
N LEU A 501 -3.45 10.27 9.71
CA LEU A 501 -3.40 11.53 8.98
C LEU A 501 -4.46 12.53 9.48
N ARG A 502 -4.03 13.71 9.93
CA ARG A 502 -4.93 14.74 10.48
C ARG A 502 -5.48 15.64 9.37
N PRO A 503 -6.60 16.35 9.61
CA PRO A 503 -7.14 17.30 8.63
C PRO A 503 -6.12 18.37 8.20
N ASP A 504 -5.38 18.95 9.15
CA ASP A 504 -4.39 20.01 8.85
C ASP A 504 -3.23 19.49 8.00
N ASP A 505 -2.76 18.27 8.30
CA ASP A 505 -1.71 17.58 7.55
C ASP A 505 -2.16 17.35 6.10
N TRP A 506 -3.43 16.95 5.91
CA TRP A 506 -4.02 16.77 4.58
C TRP A 506 -4.11 18.09 3.80
N ASN A 507 -4.56 19.17 4.45
CA ASN A 507 -4.63 20.49 3.83
C ASN A 507 -3.24 21.00 3.43
N GLN A 508 -2.21 20.71 4.22
CA GLN A 508 -0.83 21.02 3.86
C GLN A 508 -0.35 20.20 2.65
N LEU A 509 -0.65 18.90 2.62
CA LEU A 509 -0.34 18.03 1.48
C LEU A 509 -1.01 18.49 0.19
N LEU A 510 -2.25 18.97 0.24
CA LEU A 510 -2.94 19.54 -0.91
C LEU A 510 -2.27 20.81 -1.42
N ARG A 511 -1.94 21.76 -0.54
CA ARG A 511 -1.24 23.00 -0.90
C ARG A 511 0.12 22.75 -1.53
N ASN A 512 0.85 21.77 -0.98
CA ASN A 512 2.19 21.43 -1.45
C ASN A 512 2.17 20.40 -2.59
N GLN A 513 1.00 20.02 -3.11
CA GLN A 513 0.87 18.97 -4.15
C GLN A 513 1.58 17.65 -3.79
N GLY A 514 1.66 17.32 -2.51
CA GLY A 514 2.41 16.16 -2.00
C GLY A 514 3.94 16.23 -2.17
N LEU A 515 4.49 17.40 -2.52
CA LEU A 515 5.93 17.61 -2.78
C LEU A 515 6.78 17.71 -1.51
N GLN A 516 6.16 18.09 -0.39
CA GLN A 516 6.86 18.25 0.88
C GLN A 516 6.38 17.19 1.87
N PRO A 517 7.30 16.50 2.57
CA PRO A 517 6.92 15.57 3.61
C PRO A 517 6.09 16.30 4.66
N THR A 518 4.95 15.72 5.02
CA THR A 518 4.28 16.14 6.25
C THR A 518 5.21 15.78 7.40
N PRO A 519 5.34 16.62 8.44
CA PRO A 519 5.99 16.21 9.67
C PRO A 519 5.10 15.14 10.30
N THR A 520 5.27 13.88 9.87
CA THR A 520 4.75 12.73 10.58
C THR A 520 5.48 12.77 11.91
N LYS A 521 4.86 13.39 12.92
CA LYS A 521 5.42 13.46 14.26
C LYS A 521 5.79 12.02 14.63
N THR A 522 7.06 11.83 14.95
CA THR A 522 7.54 10.70 15.72
C THR A 522 6.48 10.39 16.76
N ASN A 523 6.04 9.13 16.73
CA ASN A 523 5.23 8.46 17.72
C ASN A 523 5.08 9.35 18.96
N ARG A 524 3.96 10.09 19.09
CA ARG A 524 3.67 10.73 20.38
C ARG A 524 3.72 9.56 21.34
N GLU A 525 4.77 9.49 22.15
CA GLU A 525 4.77 8.69 23.35
C GLU A 525 3.39 8.92 23.94
N GLN A 526 2.64 7.84 24.15
CA GLN A 526 1.41 7.96 24.91
C GLN A 526 1.78 8.78 26.15
N PRO A 527 1.09 9.90 26.42
CA PRO A 527 1.49 10.80 27.48
C PRO A 527 1.74 9.96 28.72
N ALA A 528 2.97 10.01 29.24
CA ALA A 528 3.41 9.05 30.23
C ALA A 528 2.43 9.07 31.41
N HIS A 529 1.89 7.90 31.76
CA HIS A 529 1.02 7.76 32.91
C HIS A 529 1.88 7.88 34.18
N VAL A 530 2.10 9.10 34.63
CA VAL A 530 2.88 9.42 35.84
C VAL A 530 2.00 9.96 36.97
N PRO A 531 2.33 9.69 38.24
CA PRO A 531 1.62 10.24 39.39
C PRO A 531 1.98 11.72 39.58
N ILE A 532 0.98 12.60 39.44
CA ILE A 532 1.13 14.05 39.61
C ILE A 532 0.49 14.46 40.94
N GLN A 533 1.21 15.21 41.78
CA GLN A 533 0.67 15.72 43.04
C GLN A 533 -0.21 16.95 42.79
N THR A 534 -1.33 17.07 43.50
CA THR A 534 -2.24 18.22 43.38
C THR A 534 -1.67 19.47 44.04
N ASP A 535 -1.80 20.60 43.36
CA ASP A 535 -1.37 21.93 43.86
C ASP A 535 -2.49 22.70 44.57
N GLU A 536 -3.62 22.03 44.82
CA GLU A 536 -4.69 22.58 45.65
C GLU A 536 -4.33 22.51 47.13
N TRP A 537 -4.36 23.66 47.81
CA TRP A 537 -4.15 23.77 49.25
C TRP A 537 -5.47 24.03 50.01
N ARG A 538 -5.48 23.70 51.31
CA ARG A 538 -6.54 24.03 52.27
C ARG A 538 -5.93 24.52 53.57
N LYS A 539 -6.64 25.38 54.30
CA LYS A 539 -6.27 25.76 55.67
C LYS A 539 -6.23 24.50 56.55
N GLY A 540 -5.16 24.37 57.33
CA GLY A 540 -4.93 23.32 58.32
C GLY A 540 -5.66 23.62 59.62
N ASN A 541 -5.39 22.83 60.65
CA ASN A 541 -6.08 22.95 61.95
C ASN A 541 -5.56 24.12 62.81
N GLY A 542 -4.50 24.81 62.37
CA GLY A 542 -4.00 26.06 62.95
C GLY A 542 -3.99 27.17 61.90
N SER A 543 -4.19 28.43 62.34
CA SER A 543 -4.37 29.62 61.50
C SER A 543 -3.28 29.84 60.45
N GLU A 544 -2.07 29.33 60.67
CA GLU A 544 -0.90 29.52 59.78
C GLU A 544 -0.50 28.27 58.97
N THR A 545 -1.10 27.10 59.22
CA THR A 545 -0.68 25.86 58.53
C THR A 545 -1.48 25.62 57.26
N ARG A 546 -0.81 25.43 56.10
CA ARG A 546 -1.46 25.00 54.84
C ARG A 546 -1.22 23.51 54.60
N LYS A 547 -2.27 22.75 54.31
CA LYS A 547 -2.19 21.32 53.92
C LYS A 547 -2.68 21.12 52.50
N ARG A 548 -2.06 20.24 51.72
CA ARG A 548 -2.55 19.89 50.39
C ARG A 548 -3.91 19.20 50.49
N ARG A 549 -4.82 19.49 49.56
CA ARG A 549 -6.13 18.85 49.49
C ARG A 549 -5.96 17.38 49.14
N GLN A 550 -6.54 16.52 49.96
CA GLN A 550 -6.61 15.10 49.73
C GLN A 550 -7.96 14.76 49.08
N ARG A 551 -7.95 13.82 48.14
CA ARG A 551 -9.15 13.37 47.42
C ARG A 551 -9.21 11.85 47.44
N ALA A 552 -10.42 11.30 47.33
CA ALA A 552 -10.64 9.86 47.43
C ALA A 552 -9.92 9.09 46.29
N CYS A 553 -9.09 8.12 46.68
CA CYS A 553 -8.42 7.23 45.74
C CYS A 553 -9.45 6.26 45.12
N LYS A 554 -9.45 6.16 43.78
CA LYS A 554 -10.43 5.32 43.05
C LYS A 554 -10.22 3.82 43.30
N VAL A 555 -8.98 3.36 43.37
CA VAL A 555 -8.66 1.96 43.70
C VAL A 555 -9.04 1.62 45.13
N CYS A 556 -8.63 2.44 46.12
CA CYS A 556 -9.03 2.20 47.51
C CYS A 556 -10.55 2.24 47.71
N SER A 557 -11.26 3.09 46.97
CA SER A 557 -12.73 3.18 47.05
C SER A 557 -13.43 1.89 46.60
N VAL A 558 -12.83 1.19 45.64
CA VAL A 558 -13.36 -0.08 45.10
C VAL A 558 -12.92 -1.25 45.99
N LEU A 559 -11.65 -1.26 46.41
CA LEU A 559 -11.02 -2.33 47.22
C LEU A 559 -11.26 -2.21 48.74
N LYS A 560 -11.98 -1.20 49.22
CA LYS A 560 -12.25 -1.04 50.66
C LYS A 560 -12.98 -2.27 51.23
N ARG A 561 -12.65 -2.68 52.45
CA ARG A 561 -13.36 -3.76 53.14
C ARG A 561 -14.76 -3.30 53.59
N ALA A 562 -15.65 -4.22 53.97
CA ALA A 562 -17.04 -3.90 54.30
C ALA A 562 -17.18 -3.09 55.60
N ASP A 563 -16.25 -3.29 56.53
CA ASP A 563 -16.06 -2.58 57.81
C ASP A 563 -15.50 -1.14 57.65
N GLN A 564 -15.00 -0.77 56.46
CA GLN A 564 -14.40 0.55 56.22
C GLN A 564 -15.42 1.59 55.73
N SER A 565 -15.66 2.59 56.57
CA SER A 565 -16.56 3.73 56.28
C SER A 565 -16.06 4.60 55.11
N ARG A 566 -14.74 4.81 54.98
CA ARG A 566 -14.13 5.62 53.91
C ARG A 566 -13.00 4.87 53.19
N GLY A 567 -12.91 5.07 51.87
CA GLY A 567 -11.74 4.62 51.09
C GLY A 567 -10.56 5.56 51.33
N GLY A 568 -9.33 5.07 51.14
CA GLY A 568 -8.12 5.87 51.32
C GLY A 568 -8.09 7.14 50.45
N GLU A 569 -7.50 8.20 50.97
CA GLU A 569 -7.32 9.48 50.28
C GLU A 569 -5.89 9.66 49.77
N THR A 570 -5.72 10.51 48.76
CA THR A 570 -4.44 10.78 48.09
C THR A 570 -4.37 12.21 47.59
N THR A 571 -3.15 12.75 47.52
CA THR A 571 -2.84 14.00 46.82
C THR A 571 -2.45 13.77 45.36
N PHE A 572 -2.30 12.52 44.91
CA PHE A 572 -1.81 12.19 43.57
C PHE A 572 -2.93 11.83 42.60
N TYR A 573 -2.79 12.24 41.35
CA TYR A 573 -3.68 11.91 40.24
C TYR A 573 -2.92 11.61 38.95
N CYS A 574 -3.58 10.97 37.99
CA CYS A 574 -3.07 10.82 36.62
C CYS A 574 -3.75 11.86 35.72
N ALA A 575 -2.97 12.70 35.03
CA ALA A 575 -3.53 13.70 34.11
C ALA A 575 -4.15 13.09 32.84
N VAL A 576 -3.72 11.88 32.47
CA VAL A 576 -4.14 11.19 31.25
C VAL A 576 -5.44 10.41 31.46
N CYS A 577 -5.61 9.77 32.62
CA CYS A 577 -6.83 9.01 32.92
C CYS A 577 -8.00 9.94 33.28
N LYS A 578 -9.12 9.77 32.58
CA LYS A 578 -10.38 10.48 32.86
C LYS A 578 -11.52 9.50 33.17
N LEU A 579 -12.34 9.85 34.15
CA LEU A 579 -13.62 9.20 34.42
C LEU A 579 -14.71 9.81 33.55
N ASN A 580 -15.66 8.98 33.13
CA ASN A 580 -16.91 9.45 32.55
C ASN A 580 -17.72 10.15 33.65
N ALA A 581 -17.78 11.49 33.57
CA ALA A 581 -18.56 12.33 34.47
C ALA A 581 -19.53 13.18 33.65
N SER A 582 -20.74 13.39 34.16
CA SER A 582 -21.72 14.31 33.57
C SER A 582 -21.40 15.79 33.83
N SER A 583 -20.38 16.07 34.65
CA SER A 583 -19.96 17.43 34.99
C SER A 583 -18.85 17.91 34.04
N THR A 584 -18.97 19.15 33.57
CA THR A 584 -17.95 19.86 32.77
C THR A 584 -16.72 20.28 33.59
N HIS A 585 -16.76 20.11 34.92
CA HIS A 585 -15.66 20.51 35.80
C HIS A 585 -14.46 19.55 35.67
N VAL A 586 -13.29 20.07 35.30
CA VAL A 586 -12.07 19.28 35.01
C VAL A 586 -11.73 18.29 36.13
N LEU A 587 -11.82 18.73 37.39
CA LEU A 587 -11.55 17.90 38.58
C LEU A 587 -12.52 16.72 38.79
N ALA A 588 -13.76 16.80 38.28
CA ALA A 588 -14.72 15.71 38.40
C ALA A 588 -14.32 14.51 37.52
N SER A 589 -13.63 14.78 36.42
CA SER A 589 -13.12 13.77 35.49
C SER A 589 -11.76 13.19 35.91
N ARG A 590 -10.99 13.84 36.82
CA ARG A 590 -9.65 13.37 37.19
C ARG A 590 -9.67 12.07 38.00
N VAL A 591 -8.68 11.21 37.73
CA VAL A 591 -8.48 9.94 38.44
C VAL A 591 -7.40 10.10 39.52
N PHE A 592 -7.82 10.12 40.78
CA PHE A 592 -6.92 10.19 41.95
C PHE A 592 -6.51 8.78 42.41
N LEU A 593 -5.21 8.55 42.57
CA LEU A 593 -4.59 7.24 42.86
C LEU A 593 -3.52 7.37 43.95
N CYS A 594 -3.48 6.45 44.91
CA CYS A 594 -2.37 6.41 45.88
C CYS A 594 -1.09 5.95 45.18
N ASN A 595 0.00 6.68 45.38
CA ASN A 595 1.33 6.30 44.88
C ASN A 595 2.17 5.57 45.94
N LYS A 596 1.53 4.82 46.83
CA LYS A 596 2.17 3.98 47.86
C LYS A 596 1.62 2.56 47.75
N VAL A 597 2.47 1.57 48.01
CA VAL A 597 2.07 0.16 48.08
C VAL A 597 1.05 0.01 49.22
N LYS A 598 -0.18 -0.38 48.87
CA LYS A 598 -1.33 -0.39 49.80
C LYS A 598 -2.24 -1.61 49.65
N HIS A 599 -2.17 -2.32 48.53
CA HIS A 599 -3.03 -3.46 48.25
C HIS A 599 -2.22 -4.57 47.60
N THR A 600 -2.72 -5.80 47.72
CA THR A 600 -2.16 -6.95 47.04
C THR A 600 -3.00 -7.23 45.80
N SER A 601 -2.36 -7.42 44.65
CA SER A 601 -3.02 -7.81 43.41
C SER A 601 -2.23 -8.93 42.75
N ASN A 602 -2.89 -10.05 42.46
CA ASN A 602 -2.27 -11.31 42.01
C ASN A 602 -1.15 -11.79 42.96
N GLY A 603 -1.35 -11.65 44.28
CA GLY A 603 -0.36 -12.07 45.29
C GLY A 603 0.80 -11.09 45.53
N ILE A 604 0.92 -10.02 44.75
CA ILE A 604 2.03 -9.05 44.86
C ILE A 604 1.55 -7.75 45.50
N ALA A 605 2.27 -7.25 46.50
CA ALA A 605 2.03 -5.94 47.10
C ALA A 605 2.30 -4.82 46.07
N THR A 606 1.25 -4.10 45.68
CA THR A 606 1.29 -3.11 44.59
C THR A 606 0.67 -1.78 45.01
N SER A 607 1.09 -0.69 44.35
CA SER A 607 0.48 0.63 44.54
C SER A 607 -0.89 0.73 43.86
N CYS A 608 -1.76 1.61 44.35
CA CYS A 608 -3.02 1.90 43.66
C CYS A 608 -2.79 2.46 42.24
N PHE A 609 -1.70 3.18 42.04
CA PHE A 609 -1.33 3.69 40.73
C PHE A 609 -1.08 2.54 39.75
N GLU A 610 -0.28 1.54 40.14
CA GLU A 610 0.00 0.38 39.29
C GLU A 610 -1.21 -0.52 39.08
N ILE A 611 -2.02 -0.74 40.13
CA ILE A 611 -3.26 -1.51 40.01
C ILE A 611 -4.18 -0.89 38.96
N TRP A 612 -4.32 0.44 38.95
CA TRP A 612 -5.16 1.13 37.98
C TRP A 612 -4.66 0.97 36.53
N HIS A 613 -3.36 1.17 36.31
CA HIS A 613 -2.78 1.22 34.96
C HIS A 613 -2.46 -0.18 34.41
N LYS A 614 -1.80 -1.04 35.20
CA LYS A 614 -1.33 -2.36 34.77
C LYS A 614 -2.44 -3.41 34.88
N HIS A 615 -3.13 -3.47 36.03
CA HIS A 615 -4.05 -4.57 36.33
C HIS A 615 -5.49 -4.26 35.89
N TRP A 616 -5.98 -3.05 36.10
CA TRP A 616 -7.31 -2.61 35.68
C TRP A 616 -7.33 -1.94 34.31
N LYS A 617 -6.19 -1.95 33.59
CA LYS A 617 -6.02 -1.42 32.23
C LYS A 617 -6.66 -0.04 32.08
N TYR A 618 -6.16 0.93 32.84
CA TYR A 618 -6.63 2.32 32.84
C TYR A 618 -8.09 2.49 33.27
N GLY A 619 -8.60 1.58 34.10
CA GLY A 619 -9.98 1.59 34.61
C GLY A 619 -11.00 0.85 33.74
N THR A 620 -10.56 0.17 32.66
CA THR A 620 -11.45 -0.60 31.78
C THR A 620 -11.75 -2.01 32.29
N MET A 621 -10.86 -2.58 33.09
CA MET A 621 -10.93 -3.95 33.62
C MET A 621 -11.06 -3.98 35.15
N ILE A 622 -12.01 -3.22 35.70
CA ILE A 622 -12.32 -3.24 37.13
C ILE A 622 -13.13 -4.52 37.43
N PRO A 623 -12.71 -5.37 38.40
CA PRO A 623 -13.37 -6.64 38.72
C PRO A 623 -14.88 -6.52 38.99
N GLN A 624 -15.69 -7.39 38.37
CA GLN A 624 -17.15 -7.28 38.40
C GLN A 624 -17.78 -7.57 39.77
N VAL A 625 -17.14 -8.37 40.63
CA VAL A 625 -17.61 -8.72 41.98
C VAL A 625 -17.74 -7.49 42.90
N GLN A 626 -17.12 -6.36 42.53
CA GLN A 626 -17.12 -5.11 43.31
C GLN A 626 -17.94 -3.97 42.66
N ARG A 627 -18.65 -4.21 41.55
CA ARG A 627 -19.41 -3.19 40.78
C ARG A 627 -20.62 -2.58 41.49
N LYS A 628 -21.08 -3.12 42.63
CA LYS A 628 -22.14 -2.47 43.43
C LYS A 628 -21.71 -1.10 44.00
N ARG A 629 -20.40 -0.78 44.00
CA ARG A 629 -19.86 0.51 44.42
C ARG A 629 -19.49 1.36 43.19
N LYS A 630 -20.44 2.14 42.65
CA LYS A 630 -20.17 3.08 41.55
C LYS A 630 -19.01 4.02 41.94
N LEU A 631 -17.96 4.08 41.11
CA LEU A 631 -16.92 5.11 41.21
C LEU A 631 -17.58 6.48 41.03
N ARG A 632 -17.79 7.20 42.14
CA ARG A 632 -18.45 8.52 42.08
C ARG A 632 -17.45 9.58 41.57
N ALA A 633 -17.83 10.29 40.52
CA ALA A 633 -17.28 11.60 40.21
C ALA A 633 -18.03 12.63 41.07
N ARG A 634 -17.34 13.42 41.90
CA ARG A 634 -17.96 14.46 42.75
C ARG A 634 -17.38 15.82 42.39
N LYS A 635 -18.23 16.83 42.29
CA LYS A 635 -17.84 18.25 42.20
C LYS A 635 -17.29 18.70 43.57
N PRO A 636 -16.27 19.57 43.64
CA PRO A 636 -15.89 20.22 44.90
C PRO A 636 -17.03 21.11 45.41
N ALA A 637 -17.20 21.21 46.74
CA ALA A 637 -18.09 22.22 47.33
C ALA A 637 -17.51 23.63 47.08
N ARG A 638 -18.39 24.62 46.82
CA ARG A 638 -17.99 26.04 46.71
C ARG A 638 -17.46 26.52 48.06
N VAL A 639 -16.33 27.22 48.04
CA VAL A 639 -15.82 27.95 49.21
C VAL A 639 -16.52 29.31 49.20
N HIS A 640 -17.26 29.64 50.26
CA HIS A 640 -17.64 31.02 50.55
C HIS A 640 -16.39 31.69 51.12
N ASP A 641 -15.84 32.69 50.41
CA ASP A 641 -14.95 33.66 51.03
C ASP A 641 -15.82 34.84 51.46
N VAL A 642 -15.70 35.19 52.75
CA VAL A 642 -16.28 36.36 53.40
C VAL A 642 -15.10 37.28 53.69
N GLY A 643 -15.19 38.56 53.28
CA GLY A 643 -14.27 39.61 53.71
C GLY A 643 -13.90 40.60 52.61
N GLU A 644 -14.56 41.76 52.62
CA GLU A 644 -14.38 42.98 51.82
C GLU A 644 -13.07 43.73 52.09
N SER A 645 -12.62 44.51 51.09
CA SER A 645 -12.37 45.97 51.14
C SER A 645 -11.68 46.35 49.81
N ASP A 646 -12.37 46.97 48.85
CA ASP A 646 -12.63 48.41 48.67
C ASP A 646 -11.56 49.10 47.78
N GLU A 647 -11.99 50.14 47.06
CA GLU A 647 -11.38 50.87 45.92
C GLU A 647 -11.57 50.19 44.54
N GLY A 648 -12.23 50.75 43.53
CA GLY A 648 -12.80 52.07 43.28
C GLY A 648 -12.81 52.32 41.75
N SER A 649 -13.85 52.98 41.23
CA SER A 649 -14.06 53.47 39.84
C SER A 649 -14.39 52.41 38.77
N SER A 650 -15.32 52.60 37.83
CA SER A 650 -16.35 53.61 37.55
C SER A 650 -17.15 53.12 36.33
N GLU A 651 -18.48 53.26 36.35
CA GLU A 651 -19.39 53.46 35.18
C GLU A 651 -19.52 52.30 34.15
N ALA A 652 -20.68 51.91 33.63
CA ALA A 652 -22.01 52.50 33.59
C ALA A 652 -23.10 51.40 33.41
N GLU A 653 -24.31 51.79 33.79
CA GLU A 653 -25.60 51.09 33.82
C GLU A 653 -26.06 50.59 32.43
N SER A 654 -26.87 49.53 32.34
CA SER A 654 -28.33 49.71 32.27
C SER A 654 -29.10 48.38 32.42
N ASN A 655 -29.95 48.35 33.46
CA ASN A 655 -31.36 47.94 33.56
C ASN A 655 -31.97 46.96 32.55
N ASP A 656 -32.58 45.87 33.03
CA ASP A 656 -33.99 45.81 33.50
C ASP A 656 -34.33 44.34 33.87
N GLU A 657 -34.66 44.03 35.13
CA GLU A 657 -36.02 43.80 35.66
C GLU A 657 -36.89 42.88 34.77
N SER A 658 -37.44 41.75 35.23
CA SER A 658 -38.34 41.68 36.39
C SER A 658 -38.74 40.22 36.74
N ALA A 659 -39.02 40.06 38.04
CA ALA A 659 -39.90 39.15 38.81
C ALA A 659 -40.88 38.21 38.04
N ALA A 660 -41.42 37.11 38.57
CA ALA A 660 -41.74 36.65 39.91
C ALA A 660 -41.90 35.11 39.82
N GLY A 661 -41.72 34.31 40.87
CA GLY A 661 -42.68 34.19 41.96
C GLY A 661 -43.02 32.69 42.12
N SER A 662 -42.62 32.11 43.26
CA SER A 662 -43.04 30.77 43.68
C SER A 662 -44.50 30.77 44.14
N PRO A 663 -45.14 29.61 44.35
CA PRO A 663 -45.20 29.18 45.75
C PRO A 663 -45.04 27.67 46.00
N SER A 664 -44.62 27.42 47.24
CA SER A 664 -44.48 26.20 48.01
C SER A 664 -45.70 25.27 48.02
N GLN A 665 -45.46 23.96 48.17
CA GLN A 665 -46.24 23.15 49.10
C GLN A 665 -45.45 21.96 49.69
N THR A 666 -45.71 21.80 50.97
CA THR A 666 -45.10 21.01 52.04
C THR A 666 -45.36 19.52 51.91
N ARG A 667 -44.45 18.65 52.40
CA ARG A 667 -44.87 17.45 53.13
C ARG A 667 -43.80 16.92 54.09
N GLN A 668 -44.28 16.70 55.32
CA GLN A 668 -43.59 16.26 56.52
C GLN A 668 -43.15 14.79 56.46
N ARG A 669 -42.17 14.50 57.32
CA ARG A 669 -41.69 13.20 57.77
C ARG A 669 -42.68 12.56 58.75
N THR A 670 -42.88 11.25 58.63
CA THR A 670 -43.15 10.37 59.77
C THR A 670 -42.20 9.18 59.70
N ASP A 671 -41.70 8.78 60.85
CA ASP A 671 -40.88 7.61 61.09
C ASP A 671 -41.78 6.35 61.13
N ASP A 672 -41.39 5.33 60.35
CA ASP A 672 -41.24 3.91 60.70
C ASP A 672 -40.76 3.11 59.47
#